data_AF-A0A0V1BZ26-F1
#
_entry.id   AF-A0A0V1BZ26-F1
#
_cell.length_a   1.000
_cell.length_b   1.000
_cell.length_c   1.000
_cell.angle_alpha   90.00
_cell.angle_beta   90.00
_cell.angle_gamma   90.00
#
_symmetry.space_group_name_H-M   'P 1'
#
loop_
_entity.id
_entity.type
_entity.pdbx_description
1 polymer ?
#
loop_
_entity_poly.entity_id
_entity_poly.type
_entity_poly.pdbx_seq_one_letter_code
_entity_poly.pdbx_strand_id
1 'polypeptide(L)'
;MISGKQSHALLEGDLERSIMHWLDKGDVKNLEKLVLLGFGDLLLGLIDDVKHRASIKFLRQLPAYQNKIDAIHQAVECHNLLLLKELVQRQKFALARDRSGSTILHKAVINNDLSIIFWLLNKYPQIIDAQDHNKRTALHYVAVMQQCQDDKVYQFLINAGASLDIVDCNGCSPRDYIQKPDLLDRSTLRCFCSKQNHNLSHEFNYLLSLWLREGRVTKLAQLVFSGCGDLLLGRHSSHPSSQAFLQEVSTYLEKIAAIHEAIENGDLEKVKILLTAKKWAIARNRFGATPLHTAVASDKEDILRYILEKYPETINSKDYKLRTPLHYAIGKGEDNCCYQALKEAEADPNVIDCDGHKPEFYLLNPQKLSFNFSRMPSYETAENSDVSSLDSLDNLELCTKSGQEKEPIKPTLVEHERTSSMPPFVEFRLSLTRNMPLSPNVQRVLQTVGIPLTEALIEITTIRPMRPISYIATFLKSYRQEEMKEIFLSKTQRKTPTVVHRHYAISRIREFYSRKVKFMQQSVHDKLTLILDEFPKLDEIHPFYADLINILYDRDHYKIALGQINTARHLVDNVGKEYTRMMKFGDSLYRCKMLKRAALGRMVKIISRQKQSFVYLEQVRQHLSRLPSIDPNTRTLIICGFPNVGKSSLINKLTRADVEVQPYAFTTKSLYVGHMDYKYLRWQVIDTPGILDQPLEERNTIEMQAITALAHIHSAVVYIMDISEQCHYGLEEQITLFESIRPLFVNKPVLIGLNKVDVLRKEELSEEKLKLLKAVEDAGFPMFSISTVTLEGIMDLRNEACDRLLVNRIDAKLSSKKSDSILNRLQVAMPPNPNNSRPPFIPEAVQRKRMAMLTDQSKERKLLECQIEAELGDDYTLDLKKNYLLPDEWKYDKIPEIWEGHNIADFVDQKIVENFEACMKEEELREKAGLYDECESDTDDESANS
;
A
#
# COMPACT_ATOMS: atom_id res chain seq x y z
N MET A 1 31.28 -12.55 -0.82
CA MET A 1 31.51 -13.53 0.27
C MET A 1 32.20 -12.79 1.39
N ILE A 2 31.89 -13.06 2.66
CA ILE A 2 32.71 -12.62 3.80
C ILE A 2 32.86 -13.83 4.73
N SER A 3 33.94 -14.59 4.53
CA SER A 3 34.61 -15.30 5.61
C SER A 3 35.12 -14.24 6.60
N GLY A 4 35.02 -14.37 7.92
CA GLY A 4 34.96 -15.60 8.72
C GLY A 4 36.09 -15.49 9.74
N LYS A 5 35.75 -15.48 11.04
CA LYS A 5 36.65 -15.21 12.18
C LYS A 5 37.07 -13.75 12.41
N GLN A 6 36.09 -12.86 12.55
CA GLN A 6 36.12 -11.79 13.56
C GLN A 6 34.69 -11.23 13.74
N SER A 7 34.52 -10.34 14.73
CA SER A 7 33.34 -9.52 15.01
C SER A 7 31.98 -10.23 15.18
N HIS A 8 31.58 -10.42 16.44
CA HIS A 8 30.17 -10.26 16.86
C HIS A 8 29.98 -9.16 17.93
N ALA A 9 31.07 -8.51 18.38
CA ALA A 9 31.08 -7.50 19.43
C ALA A 9 31.52 -6.08 18.96
N LEU A 10 31.82 -5.89 17.67
CA LEU A 10 32.38 -4.64 17.13
C LEU A 10 31.75 -4.17 15.80
N LEU A 11 30.74 -4.87 15.25
CA LEU A 11 30.18 -4.58 13.93
C LEU A 11 29.06 -3.52 13.90
N GLU A 12 28.39 -3.27 15.03
CA GLU A 12 27.20 -2.39 15.06
C GLU A 12 27.53 -0.94 14.66
N GLY A 13 28.67 -0.41 15.10
CA GLY A 13 29.09 0.96 14.79
C GLY A 13 29.41 1.21 13.31
N ASP A 14 30.01 0.25 12.61
CA ASP A 14 30.31 0.38 11.18
C ASP A 14 29.12 0.03 10.29
N LEU A 15 28.19 -0.81 10.77
CA LEU A 15 26.91 -1.06 10.10
C LEU A 15 26.03 0.21 10.12
N GLU A 16 25.91 0.92 11.24
CA GLU A 16 25.18 2.18 11.32
C GLU A 16 25.77 3.26 10.41
N ARG A 17 27.10 3.40 10.38
CA ARG A 17 27.81 4.30 9.44
C ARG A 17 27.52 3.95 7.98
N SER A 18 27.52 2.65 7.64
CA SER A 18 27.20 2.15 6.30
C SER A 18 25.74 2.43 5.91
N ILE A 19 24.81 2.25 6.84
CA ILE A 19 23.38 2.57 6.66
C ILE A 19 23.20 4.05 6.35
N MET A 20 23.77 4.94 7.17
CA MET A 20 23.68 6.38 6.94
C MET A 20 24.29 6.79 5.59
N HIS A 21 25.43 6.21 5.21
CA HIS A 21 26.07 6.44 3.91
C HIS A 21 25.21 5.99 2.72
N TRP A 22 24.52 4.84 2.82
CA TRP A 22 23.57 4.38 1.79
C TRP A 22 22.33 5.28 1.72
N LEU A 23 21.83 5.74 2.86
CA LEU A 23 20.69 6.66 2.94
C LEU A 23 21.01 8.02 2.30
N ASP A 24 22.18 8.60 2.57
CA ASP A 24 22.62 9.86 1.97
C ASP A 24 22.93 9.73 0.46
N LYS A 25 23.54 8.62 0.03
CA LYS A 25 23.82 8.36 -1.39
C LYS A 25 22.59 7.98 -2.22
N GLY A 26 21.51 7.51 -1.60
CA GLY A 26 20.33 7.03 -2.32
C GLY A 26 20.36 5.57 -2.75
N ASP A 27 21.18 4.73 -2.12
CA ASP A 27 21.39 3.35 -2.53
C ASP A 27 20.26 2.42 -2.05
N VAL A 28 19.13 2.50 -2.75
CA VAL A 28 17.95 1.68 -2.50
C VAL A 28 18.24 0.17 -2.66
N LYS A 29 19.26 -0.24 -3.42
CA LYS A 29 19.59 -1.67 -3.60
C LYS A 29 20.18 -2.27 -2.32
N ASN A 30 21.14 -1.59 -1.70
CA ASN A 30 21.73 -2.05 -0.44
C ASN A 30 20.75 -1.92 0.73
N LEU A 31 19.92 -0.87 0.75
CA LEU A 31 18.84 -0.73 1.73
C LEU A 31 17.77 -1.83 1.59
N GLU A 32 17.36 -2.19 0.37
CA GLU A 32 16.43 -3.30 0.13
C GLU A 32 17.03 -4.65 0.53
N LYS A 33 18.33 -4.87 0.25
CA LYS A 33 19.06 -6.08 0.68
C LYS A 33 19.11 -6.21 2.19
N LEU A 34 19.36 -5.10 2.91
CA LEU A 34 19.36 -5.06 4.38
C LEU A 34 18.00 -5.44 4.96
N VAL A 35 16.90 -4.97 4.37
CA VAL A 35 15.53 -5.34 4.76
C VAL A 35 15.26 -6.83 4.51
N LEU A 36 15.69 -7.38 3.37
CA LEU A 36 15.54 -8.80 3.06
C LEU A 36 16.37 -9.73 3.96
N LEU A 37 17.46 -9.22 4.54
CA LEU A 37 18.28 -9.92 5.53
C LEU A 37 17.68 -9.93 6.95
N GLY A 38 16.51 -9.32 7.16
CA GLY A 38 15.80 -9.26 8.44
C GLY A 38 16.03 -7.95 9.22
N PHE A 39 16.98 -7.10 8.81
CA PHE A 39 17.38 -5.90 9.56
C PHE A 39 16.54 -4.65 9.25
N GLY A 40 15.37 -4.80 8.64
CA GLY A 40 14.55 -3.66 8.19
C GLY A 40 14.11 -2.70 9.30
N ASP A 41 14.06 -3.18 10.55
CA ASP A 41 13.69 -2.37 11.71
C ASP A 41 14.71 -1.24 12.01
N LEU A 42 15.98 -1.40 11.62
CA LEU A 42 17.02 -0.36 11.75
C LEU A 42 16.75 0.89 10.90
N LEU A 43 15.90 0.77 9.87
CA LEU A 43 15.55 1.87 8.97
C LEU A 43 14.27 2.61 9.40
N LEU A 44 13.56 2.13 10.43
CA LEU A 44 12.30 2.72 10.89
C LEU A 44 12.54 4.00 11.71
N GLY A 45 12.10 5.13 11.15
CA GLY A 45 12.16 6.44 11.82
C GLY A 45 13.21 7.38 11.24
N LEU A 46 14.15 6.90 10.43
CA LEU A 46 15.19 7.70 9.74
C LEU A 46 14.66 8.53 8.56
N ILE A 47 13.35 8.84 8.52
CA ILE A 47 12.73 9.59 7.41
C ILE A 47 13.12 11.07 7.46
N ASP A 48 13.27 11.63 8.66
CA ASP A 48 13.47 13.07 8.86
C ASP A 48 14.96 13.47 8.78
N ASP A 49 15.88 12.53 9.01
CA ASP A 49 17.33 12.76 8.97
C ASP A 49 17.92 12.73 7.54
N VAL A 50 17.20 12.14 6.59
CA VAL A 50 17.73 11.75 5.27
C VAL A 50 17.31 12.72 4.17
N LYS A 51 18.31 13.30 3.48
CA LYS A 51 18.08 14.33 2.44
C LYS A 51 17.75 13.76 1.06
N HIS A 52 18.10 12.51 0.77
CA HIS A 52 18.01 11.96 -0.58
C HIS A 52 16.62 11.42 -0.94
N ARG A 53 16.05 11.94 -2.04
CA ARG A 53 14.65 11.68 -2.46
C ARG A 53 14.32 10.20 -2.71
N ALA A 54 15.28 9.41 -3.21
CA ALA A 54 15.06 7.98 -3.45
C ALA A 54 14.93 7.19 -2.13
N SER A 55 15.79 7.51 -1.15
CA SER A 55 15.79 6.93 0.20
C SER A 55 14.48 7.27 0.91
N ILE A 56 14.06 8.53 0.91
CA ILE A 56 12.77 8.96 1.49
C ILE A 56 11.59 8.20 0.86
N LYS A 57 11.61 7.98 -0.46
CA LYS A 57 10.56 7.20 -1.15
C LYS A 57 10.56 5.73 -0.72
N PHE A 58 11.74 5.12 -0.56
CA PHE A 58 11.90 3.75 -0.06
C PHE A 58 11.45 3.62 1.40
N LEU A 59 11.91 4.48 2.30
CA LEU A 59 11.55 4.49 3.72
C LEU A 59 10.03 4.70 3.94
N ARG A 60 9.35 5.47 3.09
CA ARG A 60 7.88 5.58 3.13
C ARG A 60 7.15 4.30 2.69
N GLN A 61 7.80 3.44 1.91
CA GLN A 61 7.25 2.15 1.46
C GLN A 61 7.68 0.98 2.37
N LEU A 62 8.72 1.17 3.20
CA LEU A 62 9.29 0.19 4.10
C LEU A 62 8.27 -0.53 5.00
N PRO A 63 7.32 0.14 5.69
CA PRO A 63 6.37 -0.57 6.57
C PRO A 63 5.45 -1.53 5.80
N ALA A 64 5.03 -1.15 4.58
CA ALA A 64 4.24 -2.02 3.72
C ALA A 64 5.08 -3.18 3.15
N TYR A 65 6.39 -2.97 2.98
CA TYR A 65 7.33 -3.99 2.52
C TYR A 65 7.61 -5.03 3.63
N GLN A 66 7.85 -4.58 4.87
CA GLN A 66 8.00 -5.46 6.04
C GLN A 66 6.72 -6.23 6.35
N ASN A 67 5.55 -5.57 6.40
CA ASN A 67 4.26 -6.25 6.60
C ASN A 67 4.02 -7.36 5.56
N LYS A 68 4.56 -7.22 4.35
CA LYS A 68 4.49 -8.28 3.32
C LYS A 68 5.42 -9.46 3.62
N ILE A 69 6.62 -9.21 4.14
CA ILE A 69 7.56 -10.26 4.56
C ILE A 69 6.96 -11.01 5.76
N ASP A 70 6.50 -10.29 6.78
CA ASP A 70 5.85 -10.87 7.97
C ASP A 70 4.64 -11.75 7.58
N ALA A 71 3.78 -11.27 6.67
CA ALA A 71 2.64 -12.05 6.16
C ALA A 71 3.05 -13.31 5.37
N ILE A 72 4.22 -13.33 4.74
CA ILE A 72 4.76 -14.51 4.05
C ILE A 72 5.25 -15.55 5.06
N HIS A 73 5.97 -15.14 6.11
CA HIS A 73 6.39 -16.06 7.18
C HIS A 73 5.18 -16.59 7.96
N GLN A 74 4.20 -15.74 8.24
CA GLN A 74 2.93 -16.13 8.88
C GLN A 74 2.11 -17.11 8.01
N ALA A 75 2.19 -17.01 6.67
CA ALA A 75 1.53 -17.97 5.79
C ALA A 75 2.12 -19.40 5.91
N VAL A 76 3.40 -19.53 6.28
CA VAL A 76 4.06 -20.83 6.53
C VAL A 76 3.79 -21.33 7.94
N GLU A 77 3.77 -20.46 8.96
CA GLU A 77 3.30 -20.83 10.30
C GLU A 77 1.86 -21.38 10.28
N CYS A 78 0.99 -20.79 9.46
CA CYS A 78 -0.38 -21.22 9.27
C CYS A 78 -0.54 -22.37 8.25
N HIS A 79 0.54 -23.03 7.81
CA HIS A 79 0.54 -24.14 6.84
C HIS A 79 -0.19 -23.84 5.50
N ASN A 80 -0.33 -22.56 5.12
CA ASN A 80 -1.23 -22.11 4.06
C ASN A 80 -0.51 -21.90 2.71
N LEU A 81 -0.33 -22.99 1.98
CA LEU A 81 0.31 -23.02 0.66
C LEU A 81 -0.39 -22.11 -0.39
N LEU A 82 -1.71 -21.88 -0.30
CA LEU A 82 -2.44 -21.03 -1.24
C LEU A 82 -2.09 -19.55 -1.04
N LEU A 83 -2.14 -19.08 0.21
CA LEU A 83 -1.74 -17.72 0.57
C LEU A 83 -0.24 -17.48 0.26
N LEU A 84 0.61 -18.47 0.55
CA LEU A 84 2.03 -18.40 0.23
C LEU A 84 2.28 -18.23 -1.29
N LYS A 85 1.57 -18.98 -2.14
CA LYS A 85 1.63 -18.87 -3.61
C LYS A 85 1.22 -17.49 -4.12
N GLU A 86 0.24 -16.84 -3.49
CA GLU A 86 -0.22 -15.50 -3.85
C GLU A 86 0.77 -14.40 -3.44
N LEU A 87 1.37 -14.51 -2.26
CA LEU A 87 2.29 -13.50 -1.72
C LEU A 87 3.70 -13.57 -2.35
N VAL A 88 4.23 -14.79 -2.54
CA VAL A 88 5.59 -15.05 -3.06
C VAL A 88 5.59 -15.07 -4.61
N GLN A 89 5.46 -13.86 -5.16
CA GLN A 89 5.44 -13.61 -6.61
C GLN A 89 6.83 -13.38 -7.23
N ARG A 90 7.85 -13.07 -6.42
CA ARG A 90 9.23 -12.78 -6.88
C ARG A 90 10.24 -13.49 -5.98
N GLN A 91 11.30 -14.03 -6.59
CA GLN A 91 12.37 -14.80 -5.94
C GLN A 91 12.97 -14.12 -4.69
N LYS A 92 13.17 -12.80 -4.73
CA LYS A 92 13.73 -12.06 -3.57
C LYS A 92 12.91 -12.18 -2.29
N PHE A 93 11.59 -12.43 -2.38
CA PHE A 93 10.76 -12.68 -1.20
C PHE A 93 10.87 -14.12 -0.68
N ALA A 94 11.31 -15.08 -1.49
CA ALA A 94 11.55 -16.45 -1.03
C ALA A 94 12.81 -16.54 -0.13
N LEU A 95 13.81 -15.70 -0.41
CA LEU A 95 15.03 -15.56 0.38
C LEU A 95 14.91 -14.55 1.55
N ALA A 96 13.73 -13.94 1.74
CA ALA A 96 13.52 -13.00 2.83
C ALA A 96 13.63 -13.72 4.19
N ARG A 97 14.28 -13.06 5.15
CA ARG A 97 14.41 -13.51 6.53
C ARG A 97 13.37 -12.81 7.42
N ASP A 98 12.89 -13.57 8.40
CA ASP A 98 12.12 -13.07 9.53
C ASP A 98 13.05 -12.24 10.45
N ARG A 99 12.48 -11.58 11.46
CA ARG A 99 13.22 -10.82 12.49
C ARG A 99 14.15 -11.73 13.31
N SER A 100 13.86 -13.03 13.35
CA SER A 100 14.72 -14.07 13.93
C SER A 100 15.87 -14.53 13.02
N GLY A 101 15.97 -14.01 11.79
CA GLY A 101 16.98 -14.42 10.81
C GLY A 101 16.64 -15.67 10.00
N SER A 102 15.60 -16.40 10.39
CA SER A 102 15.17 -17.62 9.68
C SER A 102 14.56 -17.29 8.32
N THR A 103 14.99 -18.01 7.28
CA THR A 103 14.29 -17.99 5.98
C THR A 103 13.03 -18.84 6.02
N ILE A 104 12.17 -18.69 5.00
CA ILE A 104 10.91 -19.41 4.86
C ILE A 104 11.12 -20.94 4.81
N LEU A 105 12.23 -21.43 4.23
CA LEU A 105 12.55 -22.85 4.20
C LEU A 105 12.84 -23.42 5.59
N HIS A 106 13.60 -22.70 6.43
CA HIS A 106 13.87 -23.12 7.81
C HIS A 106 12.56 -23.32 8.59
N LYS A 107 11.62 -22.37 8.46
CA LYS A 107 10.31 -22.42 9.13
C LYS A 107 9.46 -23.60 8.64
N ALA A 108 9.40 -23.82 7.32
CA ALA A 108 8.69 -24.96 6.73
C ALA A 108 9.29 -26.32 7.13
N VAL A 109 10.61 -26.39 7.30
CA VAL A 109 11.35 -27.59 7.75
C VAL A 109 11.08 -27.89 9.23
N ILE A 110 11.16 -26.89 10.11
CA ILE A 110 10.82 -27.04 11.55
C ILE A 110 9.35 -27.50 11.71
N ASN A 111 8.45 -27.00 10.87
CA ASN A 111 7.03 -27.37 10.83
C ASN A 111 6.74 -28.73 10.15
N ASN A 112 7.73 -29.38 9.53
CA ASN A 112 7.61 -30.62 8.75
C ASN A 112 6.62 -30.53 7.55
N ASP A 113 6.56 -29.37 6.89
CA ASP A 113 5.61 -29.09 5.80
C ASP A 113 6.10 -29.54 4.42
N LEU A 114 6.08 -30.86 4.16
CA LEU A 114 6.49 -31.45 2.87
C LEU A 114 5.86 -30.75 1.64
N SER A 115 4.58 -30.34 1.71
CA SER A 115 3.88 -29.64 0.62
C SER A 115 4.43 -28.24 0.32
N ILE A 116 4.89 -27.52 1.36
CA ILE A 116 5.50 -26.18 1.21
C ILE A 116 6.95 -26.33 0.78
N ILE A 117 7.70 -27.27 1.37
CA ILE A 117 9.10 -27.56 1.03
C ILE A 117 9.21 -27.99 -0.45
N PHE A 118 8.38 -28.93 -0.91
CA PHE A 118 8.33 -29.37 -2.31
C PHE A 118 8.05 -28.21 -3.28
N TRP A 119 7.10 -27.32 -2.93
CA TRP A 119 6.79 -26.17 -3.77
C TRP A 119 7.91 -25.11 -3.79
N LEU A 120 8.55 -24.86 -2.64
CA LEU A 120 9.65 -23.90 -2.53
C LEU A 120 10.88 -24.36 -3.32
N LEU A 121 11.33 -25.61 -3.14
CA LEU A 121 12.53 -26.11 -3.84
C LEU A 121 12.32 -26.20 -5.35
N ASN A 122 11.17 -26.70 -5.81
CA ASN A 122 10.87 -26.79 -7.24
C ASN A 122 10.74 -25.43 -7.95
N LYS A 123 10.33 -24.38 -7.23
CA LYS A 123 10.15 -23.03 -7.80
C LYS A 123 11.37 -22.13 -7.59
N TYR A 124 12.14 -22.36 -6.52
CA TYR A 124 13.26 -21.53 -6.07
C TYR A 124 14.42 -22.38 -5.54
N PRO A 125 15.14 -23.15 -6.39
CA PRO A 125 16.16 -24.10 -5.93
C PRO A 125 17.30 -23.44 -5.12
N GLN A 126 17.61 -22.16 -5.38
CA GLN A 126 18.61 -21.38 -4.65
C GLN A 126 18.32 -21.16 -3.15
N ILE A 127 17.12 -21.52 -2.65
CA ILE A 127 16.79 -21.41 -1.22
C ILE A 127 17.41 -22.53 -0.36
N ILE A 128 17.92 -23.60 -0.98
CA ILE A 128 18.29 -24.83 -0.29
C ILE A 128 19.46 -24.66 0.70
N ASP A 129 20.50 -23.94 0.29
CA ASP A 129 21.67 -23.58 1.11
C ASP A 129 21.54 -22.18 1.73
N ALA A 130 20.34 -21.58 1.71
CA ALA A 130 20.15 -20.27 2.32
C ALA A 130 20.37 -20.35 3.83
N GLN A 131 21.26 -19.49 4.33
CA GLN A 131 21.62 -19.44 5.75
C GLN A 131 20.67 -18.56 6.58
N ASP A 132 20.64 -18.76 7.90
CA ASP A 132 20.05 -17.86 8.91
C ASP A 132 21.05 -16.78 9.40
N HIS A 133 20.77 -16.10 10.53
CA HIS A 133 21.74 -15.18 11.17
C HIS A 133 22.94 -15.91 11.78
N ASN A 134 22.77 -17.14 12.27
CA ASN A 134 23.80 -17.99 12.84
C ASN A 134 24.60 -18.78 11.77
N LYS A 135 24.44 -18.47 10.48
CA LYS A 135 25.03 -19.16 9.33
C LYS A 135 24.59 -20.63 9.15
N ARG A 136 23.56 -21.09 9.85
CA ARG A 136 22.96 -22.42 9.70
C ARG A 136 22.09 -22.47 8.46
N THR A 137 22.12 -23.60 7.76
CA THR A 137 21.19 -23.95 6.67
C THR A 137 20.03 -24.79 7.19
N ALA A 138 18.95 -24.92 6.42
CA ALA A 138 17.80 -25.74 6.79
C ALA A 138 18.17 -27.20 7.11
N LEU A 139 19.25 -27.73 6.50
CA LEU A 139 19.75 -29.08 6.75
C LEU A 139 20.31 -29.27 8.18
N HIS A 140 20.86 -28.22 8.80
CA HIS A 140 21.31 -28.26 10.22
C HIS A 140 20.13 -28.52 11.17
N TYR A 141 18.95 -27.97 10.85
CA TYR A 141 17.75 -28.15 11.66
C TYR A 141 17.22 -29.58 11.55
N VAL A 142 17.21 -30.17 10.35
CA VAL A 142 16.81 -31.57 10.15
C VAL A 142 17.78 -32.53 10.84
N ALA A 143 19.09 -32.28 10.76
CA ALA A 143 20.11 -33.11 11.42
C ALA A 143 19.84 -33.31 12.93
N VAL A 144 19.39 -32.26 13.63
CA VAL A 144 19.03 -32.34 15.07
C VAL A 144 17.68 -33.03 15.30
N MET A 145 16.77 -32.95 14.33
CA MET A 145 15.43 -33.58 14.39
C MET A 145 15.47 -35.08 14.04
N GLN A 146 16.53 -35.56 13.37
CA GLN A 146 16.70 -36.91 12.84
C GLN A 146 16.94 -37.99 13.91
N GLN A 147 15.95 -38.24 14.78
CA GLN A 147 15.94 -39.39 15.70
C GLN A 147 14.98 -40.53 15.28
N CYS A 148 14.33 -40.42 14.13
CA CYS A 148 13.58 -41.49 13.51
C CYS A 148 14.26 -41.90 12.19
N GLN A 149 14.42 -43.20 11.93
CA GLN A 149 15.09 -43.73 10.74
C GLN A 149 14.38 -43.38 9.40
N ASP A 150 13.13 -42.91 9.46
CA ASP A 150 12.26 -42.65 8.31
C ASP A 150 12.03 -41.15 8.00
N ASP A 151 12.99 -40.26 8.28
CA ASP A 151 12.80 -38.82 7.99
C ASP A 151 12.85 -38.50 6.48
N LYS A 152 11.65 -38.31 5.92
CA LYS A 152 11.42 -37.95 4.52
C LYS A 152 11.93 -36.55 4.17
N VAL A 153 11.99 -35.61 5.12
CA VAL A 153 12.48 -34.24 4.85
C VAL A 153 13.98 -34.25 4.61
N TYR A 154 14.73 -35.01 5.42
CA TYR A 154 16.19 -35.15 5.28
C TYR A 154 16.56 -35.69 3.90
N GLN A 155 15.95 -36.81 3.51
CA GLN A 155 16.18 -37.43 2.20
C GLN A 155 15.73 -36.51 1.05
N PHE A 156 14.65 -35.75 1.23
CA PHE A 156 14.17 -34.80 0.22
C PHE A 156 15.14 -33.63 0.01
N LEU A 157 15.71 -33.06 1.08
CA LEU A 157 16.71 -31.99 0.97
C LEU A 157 18.01 -32.48 0.32
N ILE A 158 18.51 -33.67 0.68
CA ILE A 158 19.70 -34.25 0.03
C ILE A 158 19.45 -34.53 -1.45
N ASN A 159 18.31 -35.14 -1.80
CA ASN A 159 17.95 -35.39 -3.21
C ASN A 159 17.74 -34.11 -4.03
N ALA A 160 17.40 -32.99 -3.37
CA ALA A 160 17.30 -31.68 -3.99
C ALA A 160 18.66 -30.94 -4.09
N GLY A 161 19.75 -31.52 -3.57
CA GLY A 161 21.11 -30.99 -3.69
C GLY A 161 21.65 -30.17 -2.52
N ALA A 162 21.07 -30.29 -1.32
CA ALA A 162 21.53 -29.55 -0.14
C ALA A 162 22.97 -29.91 0.25
N SER A 163 23.80 -28.89 0.49
CA SER A 163 25.21 -29.09 0.84
C SER A 163 25.41 -29.49 2.31
N LEU A 164 26.29 -30.47 2.54
CA LEU A 164 26.62 -31.01 3.87
C LEU A 164 27.85 -30.35 4.52
N ASP A 165 28.53 -29.45 3.80
CA ASP A 165 29.84 -28.92 4.18
C ASP A 165 29.80 -27.44 4.63
N ILE A 166 28.63 -26.79 4.57
CA ILE A 166 28.44 -25.42 5.09
C ILE A 166 28.47 -25.44 6.62
N VAL A 167 29.33 -24.64 7.23
CA VAL A 167 29.44 -24.50 8.68
C VAL A 167 28.69 -23.29 9.24
N ASP A 168 28.20 -23.42 10.47
CA ASP A 168 27.55 -22.36 11.23
C ASP A 168 28.54 -21.36 11.88
N CYS A 169 28.03 -20.42 12.67
CA CYS A 169 28.84 -19.44 13.38
C CYS A 169 29.79 -20.05 14.43
N ASN A 170 29.51 -21.26 14.91
CA ASN A 170 30.35 -22.03 15.82
C ASN A 170 31.33 -22.96 15.07
N GLY A 171 31.29 -22.98 13.74
CA GLY A 171 32.13 -23.84 12.90
C GLY A 171 31.63 -25.28 12.78
N CYS A 172 30.41 -25.59 13.23
CA CYS A 172 29.81 -26.92 13.14
C CYS A 172 29.09 -27.09 11.79
N SER A 173 29.26 -28.24 11.14
CA SER A 173 28.55 -28.64 9.92
C SER A 173 27.26 -29.44 10.23
N PRO A 174 26.33 -29.62 9.28
CA PRO A 174 25.16 -30.49 9.46
C PRO A 174 25.52 -31.91 9.90
N ARG A 175 26.65 -32.45 9.44
CA ARG A 175 27.12 -33.79 9.82
C ARG A 175 27.47 -33.89 11.30
N ASP A 176 28.02 -32.83 11.89
CA ASP A 176 28.44 -32.81 13.29
C ASP A 176 27.22 -32.83 14.22
N TYR A 177 26.14 -32.17 13.83
CA TYR A 177 24.86 -32.19 14.53
C TYR A 177 24.16 -33.56 14.50
N ILE A 178 24.37 -34.39 13.47
CA ILE A 178 23.90 -35.79 13.44
C ILE A 178 24.67 -36.65 14.46
N GLN A 179 25.98 -36.42 14.61
CA GLN A 179 26.82 -37.16 15.55
C GLN A 179 26.63 -36.71 17.01
N LYS A 180 26.27 -35.44 17.23
CA LYS A 180 26.10 -34.82 18.56
C LYS A 180 24.82 -33.97 18.60
N PRO A 181 23.64 -34.57 18.78
CA PRO A 181 22.36 -33.83 18.80
C PRO A 181 22.25 -32.84 19.97
N ASP A 182 23.01 -33.04 21.05
CA ASP A 182 23.01 -32.17 22.24
C ASP A 182 23.67 -30.79 22.02
N LEU A 183 24.33 -30.58 20.87
CA LEU A 183 24.89 -29.27 20.47
C LEU A 183 23.81 -28.20 20.21
N LEU A 184 22.54 -28.59 20.08
CA LEU A 184 21.43 -27.68 19.85
C LEU A 184 20.25 -28.08 20.73
N ASP A 185 19.95 -27.29 21.76
CA ASP A 185 18.84 -27.59 22.67
C ASP A 185 17.51 -27.62 21.91
N ARG A 186 16.92 -28.82 21.82
CA ARG A 186 15.62 -29.07 21.17
C ARG A 186 14.47 -28.27 21.80
N SER A 187 14.61 -27.83 23.05
CA SER A 187 13.66 -26.90 23.66
C SER A 187 13.63 -25.56 22.91
N THR A 188 14.80 -25.04 22.53
CA THR A 188 14.96 -23.76 21.80
C THR A 188 14.48 -23.86 20.35
N LEU A 189 14.64 -25.02 19.69
CA LEU A 189 14.07 -25.27 18.36
C LEU A 189 12.54 -25.17 18.34
N ARG A 190 11.87 -25.62 19.40
CA ARG A 190 10.40 -25.58 19.52
C ARG A 190 9.89 -24.28 20.16
N CYS A 191 10.75 -23.57 20.91
CA CYS A 191 10.43 -22.29 21.57
C CYS A 191 10.57 -21.03 20.70
N PHE A 192 10.45 -21.13 19.36
CA PHE A 192 10.02 -19.95 18.60
C PHE A 192 8.52 -19.64 18.79
N CYS A 193 7.75 -20.58 19.34
CA CYS A 193 6.39 -20.35 19.82
C CYS A 193 6.33 -20.48 21.35
N SER A 194 5.70 -19.50 22.02
CA SER A 194 5.10 -19.67 23.36
C SER A 194 5.99 -19.79 24.62
N LYS A 195 7.07 -19.00 24.78
CA LYS A 195 7.61 -18.57 26.11
C LYS A 195 8.71 -17.50 26.00
N GLN A 196 8.41 -16.25 26.37
CA GLN A 196 9.46 -15.29 26.74
C GLN A 196 9.69 -15.39 28.25
N ASN A 197 10.89 -15.77 28.67
CA ASN A 197 11.40 -15.58 30.03
C ASN A 197 12.84 -15.09 29.95
N HIS A 198 13.07 -13.85 30.41
CA HIS A 198 14.33 -13.30 30.91
C HIS A 198 15.66 -13.80 30.29
N ASN A 199 15.93 -13.36 29.07
CA ASN A 199 17.23 -12.79 28.68
C ASN A 199 16.99 -11.84 27.50
N LEU A 200 16.74 -10.56 27.79
CA LEU A 200 16.49 -9.54 26.75
C LEU A 200 17.77 -9.26 25.97
N SER A 201 17.65 -9.20 24.64
CA SER A 201 18.80 -9.05 23.75
C SER A 201 19.58 -7.76 24.00
N HIS A 202 20.85 -7.78 23.58
CA HIS A 202 21.75 -6.63 23.62
C HIS A 202 21.12 -5.41 22.91
N GLU A 203 20.36 -5.65 21.83
CA GLU A 203 19.67 -4.65 21.01
C GLU A 203 18.56 -3.91 21.78
N PHE A 204 17.78 -4.61 22.62
CA PHE A 204 16.76 -3.95 23.45
C PHE A 204 17.40 -3.02 24.48
N ASN A 205 18.55 -3.42 25.03
CA ASN A 205 19.32 -2.56 25.93
C ASN A 205 19.90 -1.33 25.20
N TYR A 206 20.32 -1.47 23.95
CA TYR A 206 20.75 -0.34 23.10
C TYR A 206 19.60 0.64 22.82
N LEU A 207 18.46 0.16 22.32
CA LEU A 207 17.27 0.98 22.08
C LEU A 207 16.80 1.71 23.34
N LEU A 208 16.86 1.03 24.50
CA LEU A 208 16.52 1.62 25.80
C LEU A 208 17.52 2.72 26.20
N SER A 209 18.82 2.52 25.97
CA SER A 209 19.85 3.56 26.19
C SER A 209 19.65 4.78 25.28
N LEU A 210 19.24 4.57 24.03
CA LEU A 210 18.96 5.62 23.06
C LEU A 210 17.75 6.46 23.49
N TRP A 211 16.62 5.84 23.88
CA TRP A 211 15.43 6.57 24.32
C TRP A 211 15.67 7.36 25.61
N LEU A 212 16.53 6.87 26.51
CA LEU A 212 16.97 7.57 27.70
C LEU A 212 17.82 8.80 27.35
N ARG A 213 18.77 8.66 26.42
CA ARG A 213 19.63 9.76 25.91
C ARG A 213 18.85 10.84 25.15
N GLU A 214 17.87 10.45 24.34
CA GLU A 214 17.08 11.34 23.48
C GLU A 214 15.87 12.00 24.18
N GLY A 215 15.57 11.66 25.45
CA GLY A 215 14.46 12.29 26.17
C GLY A 215 13.05 11.78 25.80
N ARG A 216 12.91 10.60 25.18
CA ARG A 216 11.61 10.12 24.64
C ARG A 216 10.66 9.52 25.70
N VAL A 217 10.24 10.35 26.66
CA VAL A 217 9.37 9.99 27.80
C VAL A 217 8.10 9.23 27.38
N THR A 218 7.49 9.52 26.24
CA THR A 218 6.28 8.81 25.76
C THR A 218 6.53 7.33 25.43
N LYS A 219 7.68 7.00 24.84
CA LYS A 219 8.08 5.61 24.57
C LYS A 219 8.45 4.87 25.86
N LEU A 220 9.15 5.55 26.77
CA LEU A 220 9.49 5.01 28.09
C LEU A 220 8.22 4.72 28.92
N ALA A 221 7.24 5.63 28.91
CA ALA A 221 5.94 5.41 29.53
C ALA A 221 5.15 4.26 28.88
N GLN A 222 5.18 4.14 27.56
CA GLN A 222 4.57 3.00 26.85
C GLN A 222 5.22 1.67 27.23
N LEU A 223 6.54 1.64 27.47
CA LEU A 223 7.28 0.46 27.95
C LEU A 223 6.91 0.09 29.39
N VAL A 224 6.71 1.07 30.29
CA VAL A 224 6.17 0.83 31.64
C VAL A 224 4.76 0.23 31.55
N PHE A 225 3.85 0.86 30.79
CA PHE A 225 2.48 0.35 30.65
C PHE A 225 2.39 -0.97 29.85
N SER A 226 3.40 -1.35 29.08
CA SER A 226 3.46 -2.65 28.43
C SER A 226 3.86 -3.80 29.35
N GLY A 227 4.21 -3.51 30.62
CA GLY A 227 4.60 -4.50 31.63
C GLY A 227 6.12 -4.75 31.75
N CYS A 228 6.94 -3.94 31.06
CA CYS A 228 8.41 -4.10 31.04
C CYS A 228 9.13 -3.03 31.90
N GLY A 229 8.42 -2.31 32.77
CA GLY A 229 8.95 -1.14 33.49
C GLY A 229 10.08 -1.46 34.47
N ASP A 230 10.19 -2.70 34.95
CA ASP A 230 11.26 -3.17 35.83
C ASP A 230 12.66 -2.94 35.23
N LEU A 231 12.76 -2.94 33.89
CA LEU A 231 14.01 -2.72 33.15
C LEU A 231 14.55 -1.29 33.27
N LEU A 232 13.74 -0.33 33.73
CA LEU A 232 14.12 1.07 33.94
C LEU A 232 14.61 1.34 35.37
N LEU A 233 14.36 0.44 36.32
CA LEU A 233 14.79 0.59 37.70
C LEU A 233 16.33 0.59 37.78
N GLY A 234 16.88 1.51 38.59
CA GLY A 234 18.33 1.67 38.75
C GLY A 234 19.08 2.29 37.57
N ARG A 235 18.41 2.66 36.47
CA ARG A 235 19.05 3.37 35.35
C ARG A 235 19.11 4.88 35.59
N HIS A 236 20.19 5.50 35.14
CA HIS A 236 20.37 6.96 35.14
C HIS A 236 20.53 7.47 33.71
N SER A 237 20.09 8.71 33.47
CA SER A 237 20.13 9.36 32.15
C SER A 237 20.61 10.80 32.29
N SER A 238 21.34 11.28 31.28
CA SER A 238 21.81 12.67 31.22
C SER A 238 20.72 13.67 30.83
N HIS A 239 19.58 13.20 30.31
CA HIS A 239 18.49 14.07 29.83
C HIS A 239 17.50 14.40 30.98
N PRO A 240 17.28 15.69 31.33
CA PRO A 240 16.47 16.07 32.50
C PRO A 240 15.07 15.45 32.53
N SER A 241 14.36 15.47 31.40
CA SER A 241 13.00 14.89 31.30
C SER A 241 12.95 13.37 31.45
N SER A 242 14.00 12.65 31.02
CA SER A 242 14.10 11.20 31.23
C SER A 242 14.40 10.92 32.70
N GLN A 243 15.30 11.70 33.33
CA GLN A 243 15.66 11.50 34.73
C GLN A 243 14.50 11.81 35.68
N ALA A 244 13.71 12.85 35.40
CA ALA A 244 12.47 13.14 36.14
C ALA A 244 11.44 12.00 35.97
N PHE A 245 11.27 11.47 34.75
CA PHE A 245 10.39 10.33 34.52
C PHE A 245 10.86 9.08 35.28
N LEU A 246 12.17 8.77 35.26
CA LEU A 246 12.77 7.63 35.99
C LEU A 246 12.52 7.70 37.50
N GLN A 247 12.52 8.91 38.09
CA GLN A 247 12.15 9.11 39.51
C GLN A 247 10.67 8.80 39.79
N GLU A 248 9.78 8.97 38.81
CA GLU A 248 8.37 8.59 38.94
C GLU A 248 8.10 7.09 38.64
N VAL A 249 8.99 6.36 37.93
CA VAL A 249 8.76 4.97 37.48
C VAL A 249 8.40 4.02 38.63
N SER A 250 9.04 4.14 39.79
CA SER A 250 8.69 3.34 40.98
C SER A 250 7.21 3.51 41.36
N THR A 251 6.74 4.76 41.44
CA THR A 251 5.33 5.07 41.76
C THR A 251 4.35 4.57 40.70
N TYR A 252 4.75 4.54 39.42
CA TYR A 252 3.94 3.93 38.35
C TYR A 252 3.83 2.41 38.53
N LEU A 253 4.93 1.72 38.87
CA LEU A 253 4.96 0.27 39.07
C LEU A 253 4.20 -0.15 40.34
N GLU A 254 4.41 0.54 41.47
CA GLU A 254 3.66 0.33 42.71
C GLU A 254 2.15 0.50 42.49
N LYS A 255 1.75 1.54 41.75
CA LYS A 255 0.34 1.76 41.43
C LYS A 255 -0.25 0.70 40.49
N ILE A 256 0.52 0.19 39.52
CA ILE A 256 0.08 -0.93 38.68
C ILE A 256 -0.09 -2.20 39.53
N ALA A 257 0.89 -2.52 40.39
CA ALA A 257 0.81 -3.66 41.31
C ALA A 257 -0.42 -3.57 42.23
N ALA A 258 -0.65 -2.41 42.86
CA ALA A 258 -1.80 -2.16 43.73
C ALA A 258 -3.16 -2.27 43.00
N ILE A 259 -3.23 -1.93 41.70
CA ILE A 259 -4.44 -2.16 40.90
C ILE A 259 -4.70 -3.65 40.74
N HIS A 260 -3.69 -4.45 40.38
CA HIS A 260 -3.87 -5.90 40.22
C HIS A 260 -4.17 -6.60 41.55
N GLU A 261 -3.50 -6.22 42.63
CA GLU A 261 -3.75 -6.72 43.99
C GLU A 261 -5.18 -6.39 44.47
N ALA A 262 -5.66 -5.16 44.25
CA ALA A 262 -7.04 -4.79 44.58
C ALA A 262 -8.07 -5.61 43.79
N ILE A 263 -7.76 -5.99 42.55
CA ILE A 263 -8.61 -6.85 41.71
C ILE A 263 -8.58 -8.31 42.21
N GLU A 264 -7.40 -8.86 42.52
CA GLU A 264 -7.29 -10.22 43.08
C GLU A 264 -8.05 -10.37 44.41
N ASN A 265 -7.92 -9.36 45.28
CA ASN A 265 -8.67 -9.28 46.54
C ASN A 265 -10.18 -9.02 46.35
N GLY A 266 -10.60 -8.38 45.24
CA GLY A 266 -12.00 -8.07 44.95
C GLY A 266 -12.50 -6.73 45.51
N ASP A 267 -11.60 -5.80 45.82
CA ASP A 267 -11.92 -4.51 46.44
C ASP A 267 -12.33 -3.45 45.39
N LEU A 268 -13.62 -3.45 45.04
CA LEU A 268 -14.19 -2.56 44.01
C LEU A 268 -13.99 -1.07 44.31
N GLU A 269 -14.00 -0.64 45.58
CA GLU A 269 -13.84 0.78 45.92
C GLU A 269 -12.39 1.24 45.77
N LYS A 270 -11.40 0.43 46.18
CA LYS A 270 -9.99 0.71 45.84
C LYS A 270 -9.77 0.74 44.33
N VAL A 271 -10.37 -0.18 43.58
CA VAL A 271 -10.27 -0.20 42.11
C VAL A 271 -10.84 1.09 41.48
N LYS A 272 -11.99 1.59 41.95
CA LYS A 272 -12.57 2.88 41.53
C LYS A 272 -11.64 4.07 41.82
N ILE A 273 -10.97 4.08 42.98
CA ILE A 273 -10.05 5.15 43.38
C ILE A 273 -8.75 5.10 42.57
N LEU A 274 -8.23 3.91 42.27
CA LEU A 274 -6.95 3.74 41.57
C LEU A 274 -7.07 3.93 40.05
N LEU A 275 -8.16 3.47 39.42
CA LEU A 275 -8.46 3.64 37.99
C LEU A 275 -8.98 5.05 37.65
N THR A 276 -8.14 6.06 37.86
CA THR A 276 -8.51 7.46 37.57
C THR A 276 -8.49 7.84 36.08
N ALA A 277 -7.86 7.04 35.21
CA ALA A 277 -7.62 7.38 33.81
C ALA A 277 -7.39 6.15 32.92
N LYS A 278 -7.74 6.27 31.62
CA LYS A 278 -7.64 5.21 30.59
C LYS A 278 -6.28 4.47 30.57
N LYS A 279 -5.17 5.18 30.82
CA LYS A 279 -3.81 4.60 30.83
C LYS A 279 -3.65 3.44 31.83
N TRP A 280 -4.32 3.52 32.98
CA TRP A 280 -4.25 2.49 34.02
C TRP A 280 -5.08 1.25 33.70
N ALA A 281 -6.17 1.39 32.94
CA ALA A 281 -7.02 0.27 32.53
C ALA A 281 -6.40 -0.62 31.43
N ILE A 282 -5.32 -0.14 30.78
CA ILE A 282 -4.58 -0.85 29.73
C ILE A 282 -3.19 -1.32 30.22
N ALA A 283 -2.72 -0.79 31.36
CA ALA A 283 -1.42 -1.12 31.94
C ALA A 283 -1.31 -2.61 32.26
N ARG A 284 -0.21 -3.25 31.85
CA ARG A 284 0.03 -4.68 32.09
C ARG A 284 0.90 -4.89 33.33
N ASN A 285 0.63 -5.97 34.07
CA ASN A 285 1.59 -6.49 35.05
C ASN A 285 2.80 -7.16 34.37
N ARG A 286 3.77 -7.60 35.17
CA ARG A 286 4.98 -8.32 34.73
C ARG A 286 4.73 -9.60 33.91
N PHE A 287 3.52 -10.16 34.00
CA PHE A 287 3.11 -11.34 33.22
C PHE A 287 2.41 -10.98 31.90
N GLY A 288 2.30 -9.68 31.58
CA GLY A 288 1.64 -9.17 30.39
C GLY A 288 0.11 -9.08 30.49
N ALA A 289 -0.47 -9.40 31.64
CA ALA A 289 -1.91 -9.37 31.85
C ALA A 289 -2.40 -7.95 32.17
N THR A 290 -3.45 -7.48 31.48
CA THR A 290 -4.14 -6.21 31.82
C THR A 290 -5.09 -6.40 33.01
N PRO A 291 -5.63 -5.33 33.63
CA PRO A 291 -6.51 -5.43 34.80
C PRO A 291 -7.77 -6.26 34.51
N LEU A 292 -8.24 -6.22 33.24
CA LEU A 292 -9.35 -7.02 32.75
C LEU A 292 -9.01 -8.52 32.70
N HIS A 293 -7.78 -8.89 32.35
CA HIS A 293 -7.32 -10.29 32.40
C HIS A 293 -7.24 -10.80 33.86
N THR A 294 -6.71 -10.00 34.79
CA THR A 294 -6.65 -10.40 36.21
C THR A 294 -8.03 -10.47 36.86
N ALA A 295 -9.01 -9.66 36.43
CA ALA A 295 -10.40 -9.76 36.87
C ALA A 295 -11.06 -11.08 36.43
N VAL A 296 -10.85 -11.52 35.18
CA VAL A 296 -11.32 -12.83 34.68
C VAL A 296 -10.58 -13.98 35.38
N ALA A 297 -9.25 -13.89 35.51
CA ALA A 297 -8.43 -14.90 36.18
C ALA A 297 -8.84 -15.09 37.65
N SER A 298 -9.21 -14.00 38.35
CA SER A 298 -9.65 -13.99 39.75
C SER A 298 -11.17 -14.11 39.96
N ASP A 299 -11.92 -14.25 38.87
CA ASP A 299 -13.38 -14.43 38.82
C ASP A 299 -14.22 -13.31 39.48
N LYS A 300 -13.81 -12.05 39.30
CA LYS A 300 -14.44 -10.88 39.92
C LYS A 300 -15.41 -10.17 38.97
N GLU A 301 -16.63 -10.71 38.87
CA GLU A 301 -17.71 -10.22 37.99
C GLU A 301 -18.02 -8.73 38.15
N ASP A 302 -18.15 -8.21 39.37
CA ASP A 302 -18.51 -6.81 39.63
C ASP A 302 -17.45 -5.81 39.15
N ILE A 303 -16.18 -6.16 39.37
CA ILE A 303 -15.02 -5.39 38.90
C ILE A 303 -14.91 -5.48 37.38
N LEU A 304 -15.12 -6.68 36.81
CA LEU A 304 -15.15 -6.89 35.37
C LEU A 304 -16.20 -6.00 34.70
N ARG A 305 -17.45 -6.01 35.18
CA ARG A 305 -18.52 -5.13 34.68
C ARG A 305 -18.18 -3.66 34.80
N TYR A 306 -17.62 -3.22 35.94
CA TYR A 306 -17.21 -1.83 36.14
C TYR A 306 -16.14 -1.38 35.11
N ILE A 307 -15.11 -2.19 34.88
CA ILE A 307 -14.06 -1.88 33.89
C ILE A 307 -14.63 -1.88 32.46
N LEU A 308 -15.53 -2.83 32.14
CA LEU A 308 -16.20 -2.90 30.83
C LEU A 308 -17.10 -1.69 30.56
N GLU A 309 -17.86 -1.22 31.55
CA GLU A 309 -18.76 -0.06 31.43
C GLU A 309 -17.97 1.25 31.27
N LYS A 310 -16.90 1.44 32.05
CA LYS A 310 -16.08 2.67 32.03
C LYS A 310 -15.04 2.69 30.92
N TYR A 311 -14.51 1.55 30.51
CA TYR A 311 -13.39 1.42 29.57
C TYR A 311 -13.61 0.31 28.53
N PRO A 312 -14.66 0.39 27.68
CA PRO A 312 -15.00 -0.64 26.69
C PRO A 312 -13.88 -0.92 25.68
N GLU A 313 -12.99 0.05 25.46
CA GLU A 313 -11.77 -0.08 24.66
C GLU A 313 -10.85 -1.23 25.10
N THR A 314 -10.96 -1.68 26.36
CA THR A 314 -10.10 -2.71 26.95
C THR A 314 -10.49 -4.15 26.58
N ILE A 315 -11.69 -4.38 26.04
CA ILE A 315 -12.32 -5.69 25.83
C ILE A 315 -11.41 -6.67 25.06
N ASN A 316 -10.81 -6.20 23.95
CA ASN A 316 -9.96 -7.02 23.08
C ASN A 316 -8.45 -6.78 23.31
N SER A 317 -8.08 -6.25 24.49
CA SER A 317 -6.66 -6.11 24.87
C SER A 317 -5.98 -7.48 24.85
N LYS A 318 -4.72 -7.53 24.41
CA LYS A 318 -3.95 -8.77 24.33
C LYS A 318 -2.90 -8.86 25.44
N ASP A 319 -2.65 -10.07 25.95
CA ASP A 319 -1.48 -10.39 26.77
C ASP A 319 -0.22 -10.65 25.90
N TYR A 320 0.92 -11.01 26.51
CA TYR A 320 2.15 -11.34 25.78
C TYR A 320 2.04 -12.59 24.88
N LYS A 321 1.07 -13.47 25.11
CA LYS A 321 0.75 -14.62 24.25
C LYS A 321 -0.33 -14.30 23.22
N LEU A 322 -0.63 -13.01 23.00
CA LEU A 322 -1.67 -12.50 22.11
C LEU A 322 -3.10 -12.94 22.47
N ARG A 323 -3.30 -13.56 23.64
CA ARG A 323 -4.61 -14.00 24.17
C ARG A 323 -5.40 -12.78 24.63
N THR A 324 -6.71 -12.82 24.45
CA THR A 324 -7.66 -11.82 24.99
C THR A 324 -8.31 -12.33 26.29
N PRO A 325 -8.98 -11.47 27.08
CA PRO A 325 -9.71 -11.88 28.28
C PRO A 325 -10.76 -12.97 28.00
N LEU A 326 -11.29 -13.02 26.78
CA LEU A 326 -12.21 -14.06 26.34
C LEU A 326 -11.57 -15.46 26.29
N HIS A 327 -10.28 -15.58 25.94
CA HIS A 327 -9.55 -16.85 26.00
C HIS A 327 -9.43 -17.35 27.46
N TYR A 328 -9.19 -16.43 28.40
CA TYR A 328 -9.13 -16.74 29.83
C TYR A 328 -10.50 -17.12 30.40
N ALA A 329 -11.58 -16.51 29.90
CA ALA A 329 -12.93 -16.80 30.37
C ALA A 329 -13.43 -18.18 29.90
N ILE A 330 -13.16 -18.56 28.64
CA ILE A 330 -13.59 -19.87 28.10
C ILE A 330 -12.85 -21.03 28.77
N GLY A 331 -11.57 -20.87 29.13
CA GLY A 331 -10.81 -21.89 29.87
C GLY A 331 -11.38 -22.23 31.25
N LYS A 332 -12.32 -21.43 31.78
CA LYS A 332 -13.06 -21.69 33.02
C LYS A 332 -14.46 -22.30 32.82
N GLY A 333 -14.93 -22.46 31.58
CA GLY A 333 -16.24 -23.04 31.22
C GLY A 333 -17.33 -22.01 30.84
N GLU A 334 -18.33 -22.44 30.06
CA GLU A 334 -19.38 -21.55 29.51
C GLU A 334 -20.34 -20.98 30.57
N ASP A 335 -20.48 -21.65 31.72
CA ASP A 335 -21.36 -21.22 32.80
C ASP A 335 -20.74 -20.09 33.66
N ASN A 336 -19.48 -19.75 33.44
CA ASN A 336 -18.78 -18.72 34.20
C ASN A 336 -19.35 -17.30 33.90
N CYS A 337 -19.70 -16.56 34.95
CA CYS A 337 -20.27 -15.22 34.82
C CYS A 337 -19.38 -14.22 34.07
N CYS A 338 -18.05 -14.32 34.21
CA CYS A 338 -17.09 -13.49 33.49
C CYS A 338 -17.12 -13.74 31.98
N TYR A 339 -17.34 -14.99 31.54
CA TYR A 339 -17.54 -15.31 30.13
C TYR A 339 -18.85 -14.70 29.59
N GLN A 340 -19.93 -14.79 30.37
CA GLN A 340 -21.21 -14.18 30.01
C GLN A 340 -21.10 -12.66 29.90
N ALA A 341 -20.47 -11.98 30.87
CA ALA A 341 -20.25 -10.53 30.85
C ALA A 341 -19.39 -10.06 29.66
N LEU A 342 -18.34 -10.79 29.29
CA LEU A 342 -17.52 -10.49 28.10
C LEU A 342 -18.28 -10.72 26.78
N LYS A 343 -19.18 -11.70 26.75
CA LYS A 343 -20.04 -12.01 25.60
C LYS A 343 -21.14 -10.97 25.43
N GLU A 344 -21.70 -10.47 26.53
CA GLU A 344 -22.63 -9.32 26.57
C GLU A 344 -21.94 -8.02 26.10
N ALA A 345 -20.65 -7.85 26.40
CA ALA A 345 -19.84 -6.72 25.95
C ALA A 345 -19.34 -6.82 24.49
N GLU A 346 -19.77 -7.82 23.71
CA GLU A 346 -19.34 -8.07 22.32
C GLU A 346 -17.82 -8.28 22.13
N ALA A 347 -17.13 -8.97 23.05
CA ALA A 347 -15.75 -9.41 22.86
C ALA A 347 -15.60 -10.28 21.58
N ASP A 348 -14.55 -10.06 20.79
CA ASP A 348 -14.41 -10.71 19.47
C ASP A 348 -13.91 -12.17 19.60
N PRO A 349 -14.71 -13.18 19.22
CA PRO A 349 -14.34 -14.58 19.32
C PRO A 349 -13.38 -15.04 18.20
N ASN A 350 -13.05 -14.18 17.23
CA ASN A 350 -12.19 -14.54 16.09
C ASN A 350 -10.72 -14.22 16.29
N VAL A 351 -10.37 -13.51 17.37
CA VAL A 351 -8.98 -13.15 17.69
C VAL A 351 -8.19 -14.42 18.00
N ILE A 352 -7.11 -14.67 17.28
CA ILE A 352 -6.18 -15.78 17.56
C ILE A 352 -5.08 -15.36 18.54
N ASP A 353 -4.59 -16.34 19.30
CA ASP A 353 -3.39 -16.23 20.15
C ASP A 353 -2.09 -16.56 19.40
N CYS A 354 -0.96 -16.60 20.12
CA CYS A 354 0.35 -16.92 19.55
C CYS A 354 0.51 -18.36 19.06
N ASP A 355 -0.37 -19.26 19.50
CA ASP A 355 -0.35 -20.68 19.14
C ASP A 355 -1.35 -20.96 18.00
N GLY A 356 -1.94 -19.91 17.41
CA GLY A 356 -2.90 -19.97 16.29
C GLY A 356 -4.33 -20.33 16.68
N HIS A 357 -4.60 -20.52 17.97
CA HIS A 357 -5.89 -20.98 18.46
C HIS A 357 -6.87 -19.82 18.66
N LYS A 358 -8.16 -20.10 18.42
CA LYS A 358 -9.27 -19.21 18.77
C LYS A 358 -9.72 -19.47 20.21
N PRO A 359 -10.42 -18.53 20.87
CA PRO A 359 -11.04 -18.75 22.17
C PRO A 359 -11.88 -20.04 22.22
N GLU A 360 -12.65 -20.34 21.18
CA GLU A 360 -13.49 -21.54 21.06
C GLU A 360 -12.69 -22.87 21.10
N PHE A 361 -11.41 -22.88 20.73
CA PHE A 361 -10.59 -24.10 20.76
C PHE A 361 -10.35 -24.62 22.19
N TYR A 362 -10.23 -23.70 23.15
CA TYR A 362 -10.00 -24.00 24.55
C TYR A 362 -11.25 -24.52 25.27
N LEU A 363 -12.43 -24.39 24.65
CA LEU A 363 -13.67 -25.05 25.09
C LEU A 363 -13.53 -26.58 25.06
N LEU A 364 -12.86 -27.11 24.03
CA LEU A 364 -12.65 -28.54 23.82
C LEU A 364 -11.34 -29.05 24.44
N ASN A 365 -10.41 -28.15 24.79
CA ASN A 365 -9.08 -28.47 25.29
C ASN A 365 -8.68 -27.61 26.50
N PRO A 366 -9.46 -27.58 27.60
CA PRO A 366 -9.19 -26.70 28.75
C PRO A 366 -7.82 -26.97 29.39
N GLN A 367 -7.35 -28.22 29.38
CA GLN A 367 -6.03 -28.62 29.92
C GLN A 367 -4.84 -27.95 29.22
N LYS A 368 -5.01 -27.41 28.00
CA LYS A 368 -3.95 -26.69 27.28
C LYS A 368 -3.78 -25.24 27.75
N LEU A 369 -4.69 -24.70 28.56
CA LEU A 369 -4.64 -23.31 29.02
C LEU A 369 -4.14 -23.24 30.47
N SER A 370 -2.85 -22.94 30.65
CA SER A 370 -2.23 -22.83 31.97
C SER A 370 -2.58 -21.52 32.68
N PHE A 371 -3.21 -21.62 33.85
CA PHE A 371 -3.54 -20.51 34.75
C PHE A 371 -2.73 -20.57 36.05
N ASN A 372 -1.45 -20.15 36.01
CA ASN A 372 -0.64 -20.00 37.24
C ASN A 372 -0.31 -18.53 37.46
N PHE A 373 -1.10 -17.85 38.32
CA PHE A 373 -0.81 -16.52 38.87
C PHE A 373 -0.46 -16.57 40.37
N SER A 374 -0.40 -17.75 40.97
CA SER A 374 -0.19 -17.94 42.40
C SER A 374 1.26 -17.64 42.83
N ARG A 375 1.38 -16.57 43.63
CA ARG A 375 2.30 -16.40 44.79
C ARG A 375 3.80 -16.63 44.53
N MET A 376 4.59 -15.55 44.57
CA MET A 376 6.04 -15.71 44.84
C MET A 376 6.26 -16.19 46.27
N PRO A 377 7.19 -17.14 46.51
CA PRO A 377 7.93 -17.19 47.76
C PRO A 377 8.93 -16.04 47.79
N SER A 378 9.13 -15.46 48.96
CA SER A 378 10.33 -14.70 49.29
C SER A 378 11.57 -15.60 49.24
N TYR A 379 12.72 -14.98 48.96
CA TYR A 379 14.09 -15.36 49.32
C TYR A 379 14.26 -16.67 50.14
N GLU A 380 14.89 -17.72 49.57
CA GLU A 380 16.10 -18.40 50.10
C GLU A 380 16.40 -19.78 49.46
N THR A 381 17.70 -20.03 49.24
CA THR A 381 18.43 -21.33 49.17
C THR A 381 18.04 -22.46 48.20
N ALA A 382 19.06 -23.25 47.82
CA ALA A 382 18.97 -24.38 46.90
C ALA A 382 18.65 -25.71 47.61
N GLU A 383 18.11 -26.70 46.87
CA GLU A 383 18.51 -28.12 46.96
C GLU A 383 17.86 -28.98 45.84
N ASN A 384 18.34 -30.22 45.67
CA ASN A 384 18.01 -31.14 44.57
C ASN A 384 16.83 -32.08 44.91
N SER A 385 16.07 -32.57 43.90
CA SER A 385 15.69 -34.01 43.77
C SER A 385 14.78 -34.33 42.56
N ASP A 386 15.35 -34.96 41.55
CA ASP A 386 14.94 -36.22 40.89
C ASP A 386 13.51 -36.86 41.02
N VAL A 387 13.06 -37.37 39.85
CA VAL A 387 12.55 -38.75 39.57
C VAL A 387 11.04 -39.13 39.57
N SER A 388 10.65 -39.68 38.39
CA SER A 388 9.66 -40.74 38.08
C SER A 388 8.14 -40.53 37.90
N SER A 389 7.65 -41.32 36.93
CA SER A 389 6.36 -42.04 36.76
C SER A 389 5.47 -41.50 35.62
N LEU A 390 5.43 -42.11 34.42
CA LEU A 390 4.98 -43.45 33.96
C LEU A 390 3.46 -43.59 33.76
N ASP A 391 3.11 -44.13 32.57
CA ASP A 391 1.90 -44.90 32.24
C ASP A 391 0.53 -44.18 32.21
N SER A 392 -0.45 -44.53 31.36
CA SER A 392 -0.57 -45.63 30.38
C SER A 392 -1.78 -45.42 29.41
N LEU A 393 -1.76 -46.08 28.23
CA LEU A 393 -2.86 -46.84 27.56
C LEU A 393 -4.26 -46.17 27.33
N ASP A 394 -5.05 -46.43 26.26
CA ASP A 394 -4.84 -47.10 24.95
C ASP A 394 -6.09 -46.91 24.02
N ASN A 395 -5.97 -47.32 22.76
CA ASN A 395 -6.98 -48.05 21.93
C ASN A 395 -8.14 -47.43 21.06
N LEU A 396 -8.21 -48.02 19.84
CA LEU A 396 -9.35 -48.36 18.94
C LEU A 396 -10.05 -47.24 18.10
N GLU A 397 -9.85 -47.16 16.77
CA GLU A 397 -10.50 -47.89 15.62
C GLU A 397 -11.79 -47.17 15.07
N LEU A 398 -12.25 -47.22 13.80
CA LEU A 398 -11.86 -47.88 12.51
C LEU A 398 -12.54 -47.17 11.29
N CYS A 399 -12.32 -47.69 10.06
CA CYS A 399 -13.14 -47.56 8.80
C CYS A 399 -12.64 -46.76 7.55
N THR A 400 -11.58 -47.26 6.93
CA THR A 400 -11.47 -47.74 5.51
C THR A 400 -12.20 -47.12 4.28
N LYS A 401 -11.39 -46.83 3.24
CA LYS A 401 -11.55 -47.12 1.76
C LYS A 401 -12.65 -46.37 0.96
N SER A 402 -12.56 -46.04 -0.34
CA SER A 402 -11.51 -46.00 -1.41
C SER A 402 -12.05 -45.15 -2.61
N GLY A 403 -11.34 -44.74 -3.68
CA GLY A 403 -9.91 -44.84 -4.04
C GLY A 403 -9.64 -45.50 -5.42
N GLN A 404 -9.61 -44.75 -6.55
CA GLN A 404 -9.03 -45.16 -7.87
C GLN A 404 -8.78 -43.98 -8.84
N GLU A 405 -7.86 -44.16 -9.80
CA GLU A 405 -7.25 -43.13 -10.68
C GLU A 405 -7.52 -43.36 -12.19
N LYS A 406 -7.43 -42.31 -13.03
CA LYS A 406 -6.52 -42.19 -14.22
C LYS A 406 -6.89 -41.06 -15.21
N GLU A 407 -5.87 -40.54 -15.91
CA GLU A 407 -5.88 -39.47 -16.94
C GLU A 407 -5.89 -40.06 -18.39
N PRO A 408 -5.54 -39.32 -19.47
CA PRO A 408 -6.23 -38.19 -20.15
C PRO A 408 -6.45 -38.47 -21.67
N ILE A 409 -6.86 -37.47 -22.49
CA ILE A 409 -6.47 -37.20 -23.92
C ILE A 409 -7.29 -36.04 -24.53
N LYS A 410 -6.73 -35.34 -25.55
CA LYS A 410 -7.32 -34.27 -26.41
C LYS A 410 -7.11 -34.66 -27.91
N PRO A 411 -7.44 -33.82 -28.92
CA PRO A 411 -8.71 -33.18 -29.31
C PRO A 411 -9.09 -33.51 -30.79
N THR A 412 -10.23 -33.03 -31.31
CA THR A 412 -10.49 -33.03 -32.78
C THR A 412 -11.37 -31.86 -33.24
N LEU A 413 -11.10 -31.38 -34.47
CA LEU A 413 -11.83 -30.32 -35.19
C LEU A 413 -12.70 -30.93 -36.28
N VAL A 414 -13.87 -30.32 -36.58
CA VAL A 414 -14.61 -30.47 -37.85
C VAL A 414 -15.31 -29.14 -38.18
N GLU A 415 -15.33 -28.74 -39.46
CA GLU A 415 -15.99 -27.53 -39.97
C GLU A 415 -17.29 -27.85 -40.77
N HIS A 416 -17.97 -26.77 -41.19
CA HIS A 416 -19.12 -26.70 -42.11
C HIS A 416 -20.49 -27.04 -41.46
N GLU A 417 -21.63 -26.45 -41.85
CA GLU A 417 -21.96 -25.63 -43.03
C GLU A 417 -23.07 -24.60 -42.72
N ARG A 418 -23.43 -23.68 -43.65
CA ARG A 418 -24.50 -22.67 -43.44
C ARG A 418 -25.73 -22.94 -44.31
N THR A 419 -26.91 -23.04 -43.69
CA THR A 419 -28.21 -22.86 -44.36
C THR A 419 -29.15 -21.98 -43.53
N SER A 420 -30.08 -21.30 -44.19
CA SER A 420 -30.81 -20.14 -43.65
C SER A 420 -32.28 -20.43 -43.31
N SER A 421 -32.65 -20.40 -42.03
CA SER A 421 -34.04 -20.25 -41.58
C SER A 421 -34.14 -19.90 -40.09
N MET A 422 -34.49 -18.63 -39.79
CA MET A 422 -34.69 -18.06 -38.44
C MET A 422 -33.52 -18.17 -37.43
N PRO A 423 -33.46 -17.32 -36.37
CA PRO A 423 -32.42 -17.43 -35.36
C PRO A 423 -32.66 -18.64 -34.44
N PRO A 424 -31.70 -19.57 -34.26
CA PRO A 424 -31.88 -20.78 -33.44
C PRO A 424 -32.01 -20.52 -31.93
N PHE A 425 -32.04 -19.25 -31.51
CA PHE A 425 -31.97 -18.85 -30.10
C PHE A 425 -33.31 -18.91 -29.36
N VAL A 426 -34.45 -18.81 -30.06
CA VAL A 426 -35.79 -18.98 -29.43
C VAL A 426 -35.98 -20.43 -28.97
N GLU A 427 -35.49 -21.38 -29.75
CA GLU A 427 -35.51 -22.81 -29.45
C GLU A 427 -34.53 -23.15 -28.30
N PHE A 428 -33.33 -22.55 -28.31
CA PHE A 428 -32.35 -22.68 -27.22
C PHE A 428 -32.87 -22.12 -25.88
N ARG A 429 -33.64 -21.02 -25.90
CA ARG A 429 -34.25 -20.44 -24.68
C ARG A 429 -35.30 -21.36 -24.04
N LEU A 430 -35.98 -22.17 -24.84
CA LEU A 430 -36.96 -23.16 -24.38
C LEU A 430 -36.29 -24.45 -23.91
N SER A 431 -35.24 -24.93 -24.60
CA SER A 431 -34.56 -26.19 -24.28
C SER A 431 -33.91 -26.22 -22.88
N LEU A 432 -33.29 -25.11 -22.45
CA LEU A 432 -32.67 -25.00 -21.12
C LEU A 432 -33.65 -25.04 -19.93
N THR A 433 -34.96 -24.97 -20.19
CA THR A 433 -36.00 -24.95 -19.13
C THR A 433 -36.81 -26.24 -19.01
N ARG A 434 -36.69 -27.17 -19.97
CA ARG A 434 -37.39 -28.46 -19.95
C ARG A 434 -36.42 -29.62 -20.10
N ASN A 435 -36.29 -30.38 -19.00
CA ASN A 435 -35.78 -31.75 -18.96
C ASN A 435 -34.25 -31.95 -19.15
N MET A 436 -33.43 -31.26 -18.34
CA MET A 436 -32.12 -31.80 -17.93
C MET A 436 -32.08 -32.07 -16.42
N PRO A 437 -31.57 -33.23 -15.96
CA PRO A 437 -31.50 -33.59 -14.54
C PRO A 437 -30.28 -32.93 -13.87
N LEU A 438 -30.27 -31.60 -13.82
CA LEU A 438 -29.21 -30.81 -13.18
C LEU A 438 -29.53 -30.62 -11.69
N SER A 439 -28.51 -30.62 -10.83
CA SER A 439 -28.73 -30.34 -9.40
C SER A 439 -29.26 -28.92 -9.20
N PRO A 440 -30.05 -28.65 -8.13
CA PRO A 440 -30.63 -27.32 -7.89
C PRO A 440 -29.59 -26.18 -7.82
N ASN A 441 -28.37 -26.52 -7.42
CA ASN A 441 -27.25 -25.57 -7.37
C ASN A 441 -26.72 -25.26 -8.78
N VAL A 442 -26.58 -26.26 -9.65
CA VAL A 442 -26.14 -26.06 -11.04
C VAL A 442 -27.19 -25.29 -11.84
N GLN A 443 -28.48 -25.63 -11.67
CA GLN A 443 -29.58 -24.90 -12.30
C GLN A 443 -29.61 -23.42 -11.86
N ARG A 444 -29.37 -23.13 -10.57
CA ARG A 444 -29.17 -21.76 -10.08
C ARG A 444 -27.98 -21.05 -10.71
N VAL A 445 -26.82 -21.70 -10.81
CA VAL A 445 -25.62 -21.08 -11.42
C VAL A 445 -25.88 -20.77 -12.91
N LEU A 446 -26.55 -21.66 -13.63
CA LEU A 446 -26.90 -21.44 -15.03
C LEU A 446 -27.83 -20.22 -15.21
N GLN A 447 -28.83 -20.09 -14.34
CA GLN A 447 -29.78 -18.95 -14.34
C GLN A 447 -29.14 -17.63 -13.87
N THR A 448 -28.27 -17.66 -12.85
CA THR A 448 -27.70 -16.45 -12.23
C THR A 448 -26.41 -15.95 -12.87
N VAL A 449 -25.71 -16.77 -13.66
CA VAL A 449 -24.42 -16.43 -14.26
C VAL A 449 -24.40 -16.76 -15.76
N GLY A 450 -24.91 -17.92 -16.17
CA GLY A 450 -24.88 -18.37 -17.58
C GLY A 450 -25.66 -17.47 -18.53
N ILE A 451 -26.97 -17.30 -18.30
CA ILE A 451 -27.85 -16.47 -19.16
C ILE A 451 -27.33 -15.01 -19.27
N PRO A 452 -26.99 -14.30 -18.16
CA PRO A 452 -26.41 -12.95 -18.23
C PRO A 452 -25.15 -12.85 -19.09
N LEU A 453 -24.23 -13.83 -18.98
CA LEU A 453 -22.99 -13.84 -19.76
C LEU A 453 -23.24 -14.07 -21.25
N THR A 454 -24.19 -14.94 -21.62
CA THR A 454 -24.54 -15.14 -23.02
C THR A 454 -25.14 -13.90 -23.66
N GLU A 455 -26.04 -13.18 -22.97
CA GLU A 455 -26.60 -11.92 -23.47
C GLU A 455 -25.52 -10.82 -23.54
N ALA A 456 -24.62 -10.72 -22.55
CA ALA A 456 -23.48 -9.80 -22.56
C ALA A 456 -22.55 -9.98 -23.78
N LEU A 457 -22.24 -11.25 -24.10
CA LEU A 457 -21.35 -11.59 -25.22
C LEU A 457 -22.02 -11.29 -26.57
N ILE A 458 -23.33 -11.55 -26.70
CA ILE A 458 -24.10 -11.18 -27.90
C ILE A 458 -24.05 -9.65 -28.10
N GLU A 459 -24.31 -8.85 -27.06
CA GLU A 459 -24.31 -7.38 -27.17
C GLU A 459 -22.91 -6.80 -27.47
N ILE A 460 -21.84 -7.47 -27.04
CA ILE A 460 -20.47 -7.09 -27.44
C ILE A 460 -20.21 -7.37 -28.92
N THR A 461 -20.75 -8.45 -29.48
CA THR A 461 -20.58 -8.74 -30.91
C THR A 461 -21.32 -7.74 -31.81
N THR A 462 -22.40 -7.13 -31.32
CA THR A 462 -23.17 -6.10 -32.05
C THR A 462 -22.62 -4.69 -31.82
N ILE A 463 -22.32 -4.29 -30.58
CA ILE A 463 -21.92 -2.91 -30.23
C ILE A 463 -20.40 -2.67 -30.34
N ARG A 464 -19.57 -3.72 -30.29
CA ARG A 464 -18.09 -3.67 -30.42
C ARG A 464 -17.39 -2.60 -29.55
N PRO A 465 -17.60 -2.59 -28.22
CA PRO A 465 -16.99 -1.60 -27.33
C PRO A 465 -15.46 -1.71 -27.25
N MET A 466 -14.76 -0.57 -27.24
CA MET A 466 -13.28 -0.39 -27.13
C MET A 466 -12.58 -1.24 -26.05
N ARG A 467 -13.28 -1.64 -24.99
CA ARG A 467 -12.75 -2.50 -23.92
C ARG A 467 -13.79 -3.55 -23.53
N PRO A 468 -13.85 -4.71 -24.23
CA PRO A 468 -14.92 -5.68 -24.04
C PRO A 468 -14.94 -6.27 -22.62
N ILE A 469 -13.79 -6.53 -21.99
CA ILE A 469 -13.74 -7.09 -20.62
C ILE A 469 -14.32 -6.11 -19.59
N SER A 470 -14.01 -4.81 -19.67
CA SER A 470 -14.64 -3.83 -18.78
C SER A 470 -16.12 -3.63 -19.11
N TYR A 471 -16.50 -3.75 -20.38
CA TYR A 471 -17.91 -3.72 -20.79
C TYR A 471 -18.70 -4.92 -20.23
N ILE A 472 -18.16 -6.15 -20.26
CA ILE A 472 -18.73 -7.32 -19.55
C ILE A 472 -18.85 -7.01 -18.06
N ALA A 473 -17.81 -6.45 -17.42
CA ALA A 473 -17.83 -6.14 -16.00
C ALA A 473 -18.87 -5.06 -15.63
N THR A 474 -19.12 -4.06 -16.49
CA THR A 474 -20.19 -3.07 -16.31
C THR A 474 -21.56 -3.64 -16.66
N PHE A 475 -21.66 -4.46 -17.71
CA PHE A 475 -22.90 -5.10 -18.15
C PHE A 475 -23.39 -6.11 -17.11
N LEU A 476 -22.52 -6.96 -16.56
CA LEU A 476 -22.86 -7.85 -15.45
C LEU A 476 -23.14 -7.07 -14.16
N LYS A 477 -22.61 -5.85 -13.99
CA LYS A 477 -23.02 -4.94 -12.91
C LYS A 477 -24.43 -4.37 -13.12
N SER A 478 -24.82 -4.03 -14.36
CA SER A 478 -26.19 -3.60 -14.67
C SER A 478 -27.18 -4.77 -14.67
N TYR A 479 -26.77 -5.96 -15.12
CA TYR A 479 -27.59 -7.19 -15.04
C TYR A 479 -27.82 -7.62 -13.59
N ARG A 480 -26.86 -7.33 -12.70
CA ARG A 480 -26.99 -7.50 -11.24
C ARG A 480 -27.78 -6.34 -10.57
N GLN A 481 -28.51 -5.51 -11.32
CA GLN A 481 -29.50 -4.57 -10.76
C GLN A 481 -30.81 -5.25 -10.34
N GLU A 482 -30.71 -6.41 -9.68
CA GLU A 482 -31.68 -6.76 -8.65
C GLU A 482 -31.71 -5.60 -7.64
N GLU A 483 -32.91 -5.08 -7.37
CA GLU A 483 -33.13 -3.77 -6.75
C GLU A 483 -32.30 -3.58 -5.47
N MET A 484 -31.86 -2.35 -5.14
CA MET A 484 -31.05 -2.07 -3.93
C MET A 484 -31.62 -2.70 -2.63
N LYS A 485 -32.95 -2.89 -2.56
CA LYS A 485 -33.62 -3.65 -1.50
C LYS A 485 -32.98 -5.02 -1.24
N GLU A 486 -32.59 -5.75 -2.28
CA GLU A 486 -32.08 -7.11 -2.22
C GLU A 486 -30.64 -7.14 -1.69
N ILE A 487 -29.82 -6.18 -2.12
CA ILE A 487 -28.48 -5.94 -1.56
C ILE A 487 -28.59 -5.71 -0.04
N PHE A 488 -29.47 -4.82 0.41
CA PHE A 488 -29.63 -4.51 1.84
C PHE A 488 -30.25 -5.67 2.64
N LEU A 489 -31.26 -6.36 2.12
CA LEU A 489 -31.88 -7.52 2.77
C LEU A 489 -30.91 -8.70 2.86
N SER A 490 -30.17 -8.99 1.78
CA SER A 490 -29.15 -10.03 1.72
C SER A 490 -27.98 -9.72 2.67
N LYS A 491 -27.48 -8.48 2.69
CA LYS A 491 -26.46 -8.03 3.66
C LYS A 491 -26.96 -8.19 5.10
N THR A 492 -28.21 -7.83 5.38
CA THR A 492 -28.85 -8.01 6.70
C THR A 492 -28.98 -9.49 7.08
N GLN A 493 -29.37 -10.36 6.15
CA GLN A 493 -29.49 -11.80 6.41
C GLN A 493 -28.15 -12.48 6.65
N ARG A 494 -27.10 -12.12 5.89
CA ARG A 494 -25.77 -12.73 6.00
C ARG A 494 -24.97 -12.23 7.20
N LYS A 495 -25.09 -10.95 7.58
CA LYS A 495 -24.28 -10.32 8.65
C LYS A 495 -24.94 -10.30 10.03
N THR A 496 -26.15 -10.83 10.20
CA THR A 496 -26.83 -10.89 11.51
C THR A 496 -27.37 -12.30 11.79
N PRO A 497 -27.29 -12.81 13.04
CA PRO A 497 -27.66 -14.19 13.37
C PRO A 497 -29.10 -14.51 12.92
N THR A 498 -29.34 -15.71 12.39
CA THR A 498 -30.59 -16.05 11.68
C THR A 498 -31.56 -16.91 12.50
N VAL A 499 -31.06 -17.69 13.45
CA VAL A 499 -31.83 -18.65 14.26
C VAL A 499 -32.29 -18.00 15.57
N VAL A 500 -33.57 -18.19 15.92
CA VAL A 500 -34.16 -17.81 17.21
C VAL A 500 -35.30 -18.77 17.56
N HIS A 501 -35.32 -19.28 18.79
CA HIS A 501 -36.32 -20.26 19.25
C HIS A 501 -37.39 -19.61 20.14
N ARG A 502 -38.55 -20.27 20.28
CA ARG A 502 -39.70 -19.74 21.03
C ARG A 502 -39.48 -19.70 22.54
N HIS A 503 -38.65 -20.60 23.06
CA HIS A 503 -38.36 -20.80 24.49
C HIS A 503 -37.23 -19.90 25.00
N TYR A 504 -36.67 -19.01 24.17
CA TYR A 504 -35.69 -18.02 24.63
C TYR A 504 -36.36 -16.90 25.43
N ALA A 505 -35.62 -16.35 26.41
CA ALA A 505 -36.07 -15.19 27.18
C ALA A 505 -36.50 -14.03 26.26
N ILE A 506 -37.59 -13.36 26.61
CA ILE A 506 -38.19 -12.32 25.75
C ILE A 506 -37.23 -11.16 25.46
N SER A 507 -36.30 -10.85 26.39
CA SER A 507 -35.24 -9.86 26.16
C SER A 507 -34.37 -10.21 24.94
N ARG A 508 -33.83 -11.44 24.88
CA ARG A 508 -33.03 -11.96 23.77
C ARG A 508 -33.80 -11.96 22.45
N ILE A 509 -35.10 -12.23 22.48
CA ILE A 509 -35.97 -12.18 21.29
C ILE A 509 -36.18 -10.74 20.80
N ARG A 510 -36.43 -9.79 21.70
CA ARG A 510 -36.56 -8.35 21.38
C ARG A 510 -35.25 -7.81 20.79
N GLU A 511 -34.12 -8.15 21.41
CA GLU A 511 -32.80 -7.74 20.97
C GLU A 511 -32.45 -8.30 19.59
N PHE A 512 -32.64 -9.61 19.37
CA PHE A 512 -32.41 -10.27 18.09
C PHE A 512 -33.12 -9.58 16.92
N TYR A 513 -34.39 -9.22 17.10
CA TYR A 513 -35.15 -8.51 16.06
C TYR A 513 -34.81 -7.01 15.97
N SER A 514 -34.46 -6.37 17.09
CA SER A 514 -33.99 -4.97 17.11
C SER A 514 -32.65 -4.82 16.39
N ARG A 515 -31.70 -5.75 16.58
CA ARG A 515 -30.41 -5.79 15.88
C ARG A 515 -30.61 -5.88 14.36
N LYS A 516 -31.56 -6.68 13.89
CA LYS A 516 -31.90 -6.78 12.46
C LYS A 516 -32.47 -5.48 11.88
N VAL A 517 -33.32 -4.76 12.62
CA VAL A 517 -33.87 -3.47 12.17
C VAL A 517 -32.81 -2.37 12.18
N LYS A 518 -32.03 -2.24 13.27
CA LYS A 518 -30.90 -1.29 13.34
C LYS A 518 -29.86 -1.55 12.25
N PHE A 519 -29.50 -2.81 11.99
CA PHE A 519 -28.50 -3.15 10.98
C PHE A 519 -28.95 -2.77 9.55
N MET A 520 -30.24 -2.99 9.23
CA MET A 520 -30.83 -2.53 7.97
C MET A 520 -30.83 -1.00 7.90
N GLN A 521 -31.29 -0.32 8.96
CA GLN A 521 -31.30 1.14 9.04
C GLN A 521 -29.91 1.72 8.75
N GLN A 522 -28.89 1.26 9.49
CA GLN A 522 -27.51 1.71 9.32
C GLN A 522 -27.00 1.44 7.90
N SER A 523 -27.18 0.21 7.39
CA SER A 523 -26.72 -0.14 6.04
C SER A 523 -27.32 0.72 4.93
N VAL A 524 -28.56 1.17 5.10
CA VAL A 524 -29.23 2.09 4.17
C VAL A 524 -28.73 3.52 4.40
N HIS A 525 -28.66 3.97 5.66
CA HIS A 525 -28.14 5.29 6.02
C HIS A 525 -26.74 5.52 5.45
N ASP A 526 -25.81 4.59 5.69
CA ASP A 526 -24.43 4.66 5.19
C ASP A 526 -24.40 4.82 3.67
N LYS A 527 -25.21 4.04 2.94
CA LYS A 527 -25.17 4.04 1.47
C LYS A 527 -25.86 5.27 0.86
N LEU A 528 -26.91 5.80 1.49
CA LEU A 528 -27.53 7.05 1.04
C LEU A 528 -26.67 8.26 1.38
N THR A 529 -26.01 8.28 2.55
CA THR A 529 -25.03 9.32 2.91
C THR A 529 -23.85 9.30 1.93
N LEU A 530 -23.27 8.14 1.64
CA LEU A 530 -22.20 8.00 0.63
C LEU A 530 -22.61 8.57 -0.74
N ILE A 531 -23.85 8.35 -1.19
CA ILE A 531 -24.35 8.92 -2.45
C ILE A 531 -24.41 10.47 -2.36
N LEU A 532 -24.92 11.02 -1.25
CA LEU A 532 -25.01 12.48 -1.06
C LEU A 532 -23.64 13.15 -0.99
N ASP A 533 -22.62 12.46 -0.47
CA ASP A 533 -21.25 12.97 -0.32
C ASP A 533 -20.39 12.78 -1.59
N GLU A 534 -20.64 11.74 -2.39
CA GLU A 534 -19.95 11.48 -3.68
C GLU A 534 -20.38 12.45 -4.80
N PHE A 535 -21.61 12.99 -4.75
CA PHE A 535 -22.13 13.87 -5.81
C PHE A 535 -21.69 15.34 -5.64
N PRO A 536 -21.26 16.03 -6.72
CA PRO A 536 -20.90 17.44 -6.67
C PRO A 536 -22.07 18.34 -6.23
N LYS A 537 -21.86 19.13 -5.17
CA LYS A 537 -22.80 20.19 -4.75
C LYS A 537 -22.60 21.44 -5.61
N LEU A 538 -23.64 21.79 -6.37
CA LEU A 538 -23.54 22.85 -7.39
C LEU A 538 -23.24 24.25 -6.81
N ASP A 539 -23.65 24.51 -5.57
CA ASP A 539 -23.48 25.81 -4.90
C ASP A 539 -22.08 26.01 -4.27
N GLU A 540 -21.31 24.94 -4.09
CA GLU A 540 -19.94 24.97 -3.51
C GLU A 540 -18.85 24.87 -4.59
N ILE A 541 -19.24 24.73 -5.86
CA ILE A 541 -18.36 24.45 -7.00
C ILE A 541 -18.14 25.70 -7.87
N HIS A 542 -17.02 25.73 -8.60
CA HIS A 542 -16.69 26.82 -9.51
C HIS A 542 -17.82 27.09 -10.54
N PRO A 543 -18.23 28.35 -10.79
CA PRO A 543 -19.35 28.71 -11.67
C PRO A 543 -19.38 27.99 -13.02
N PHE A 544 -18.23 27.90 -13.72
CA PHE A 544 -18.07 27.09 -14.95
C PHE A 544 -18.70 25.69 -14.87
N TYR A 545 -18.43 24.94 -13.80
CA TYR A 545 -18.93 23.57 -13.64
C TYR A 545 -20.39 23.55 -13.16
N ALA A 546 -20.81 24.53 -12.36
CA ALA A 546 -22.20 24.67 -11.94
C ALA A 546 -23.13 24.94 -13.15
N ASP A 547 -22.73 25.85 -14.04
CA ASP A 547 -23.47 26.18 -15.26
C ASP A 547 -23.38 25.07 -16.31
N LEU A 548 -22.23 24.41 -16.46
CA LEU A 548 -22.09 23.22 -17.32
C LEU A 548 -23.02 22.09 -16.88
N ILE A 549 -23.15 21.87 -15.56
CA ILE A 549 -24.10 20.89 -15.01
C ILE A 549 -25.55 21.35 -15.20
N ASN A 550 -25.84 22.65 -15.03
CA ASN A 550 -27.16 23.22 -15.29
C ASN A 550 -27.64 22.93 -16.73
N ILE A 551 -26.77 23.16 -17.72
CA ILE A 551 -27.05 22.91 -19.14
C ILE A 551 -27.19 21.42 -19.46
N LEU A 552 -26.35 20.56 -18.86
CA LEU A 552 -26.31 19.13 -19.18
C LEU A 552 -27.40 18.30 -18.50
N TYR A 553 -27.81 18.66 -17.29
CA TYR A 553 -28.60 17.76 -16.42
C TYR A 553 -29.84 18.39 -15.80
N ASP A 554 -30.08 19.69 -16.03
CA ASP A 554 -31.01 20.56 -15.27
C ASP A 554 -30.64 20.63 -13.77
N ARG A 555 -30.23 21.83 -13.32
CA ARG A 555 -29.89 22.10 -11.92
C ARG A 555 -31.04 21.76 -10.97
N ASP A 556 -32.27 22.02 -11.37
CA ASP A 556 -33.41 21.92 -10.48
C ASP A 556 -33.85 20.45 -10.36
N HIS A 557 -33.91 19.68 -11.45
CA HIS A 557 -34.09 18.23 -11.39
C HIS A 557 -32.97 17.54 -10.60
N TYR A 558 -31.71 17.95 -10.79
CA TYR A 558 -30.56 17.43 -10.05
C TYR A 558 -30.69 17.65 -8.52
N LYS A 559 -30.99 18.89 -8.09
CA LYS A 559 -31.20 19.21 -6.67
C LYS A 559 -32.41 18.48 -6.08
N ILE A 560 -33.50 18.35 -6.84
CA ILE A 560 -34.70 17.61 -6.41
C ILE A 560 -34.38 16.13 -6.20
N ALA A 561 -33.62 15.49 -7.09
CA ALA A 561 -33.25 14.08 -6.97
C ALA A 561 -32.39 13.81 -5.71
N LEU A 562 -31.39 14.66 -5.43
CA LEU A 562 -30.58 14.56 -4.21
C LEU A 562 -31.41 14.87 -2.94
N GLY A 563 -32.31 15.85 -2.99
CA GLY A 563 -33.24 16.16 -1.91
C GLY A 563 -34.20 14.99 -1.58
N GLN A 564 -34.68 14.28 -2.60
CA GLN A 564 -35.48 13.06 -2.45
C GLN A 564 -34.69 11.91 -1.78
N ILE A 565 -33.38 11.81 -2.03
CA ILE A 565 -32.50 10.85 -1.35
C ILE A 565 -32.28 11.25 0.11
N ASN A 566 -32.00 12.52 0.40
CA ASN A 566 -31.78 12.97 1.77
C ASN A 566 -33.05 12.83 2.64
N THR A 567 -34.22 13.17 2.10
CA THR A 567 -35.50 12.93 2.79
C THR A 567 -35.77 11.43 2.99
N ALA A 568 -35.45 10.57 2.02
CA ALA A 568 -35.55 9.12 2.19
C ALA A 568 -34.63 8.57 3.29
N ARG A 569 -33.39 9.09 3.42
CA ARG A 569 -32.46 8.76 4.50
C ARG A 569 -33.08 9.06 5.88
N HIS A 570 -33.56 10.28 6.08
CA HIS A 570 -34.20 10.68 7.34
C HIS A 570 -35.46 9.87 7.65
N LEU A 571 -36.29 9.53 6.65
CA LEU A 571 -37.46 8.67 6.82
C LEU A 571 -37.08 7.25 7.26
N VAL A 572 -36.01 6.66 6.70
CA VAL A 572 -35.52 5.34 7.10
C VAL A 572 -35.00 5.35 8.54
N ASP A 573 -34.27 6.39 8.95
CA ASP A 573 -33.80 6.56 10.32
C ASP A 573 -34.95 6.69 11.33
N ASN A 574 -36.00 7.44 10.99
CA ASN A 574 -37.18 7.59 11.83
C ASN A 574 -37.92 6.26 11.98
N VAL A 575 -38.15 5.51 10.88
CA VAL A 575 -38.74 4.16 10.94
C VAL A 575 -37.88 3.21 11.78
N GLY A 576 -36.55 3.27 11.67
CA GLY A 576 -35.64 2.47 12.51
C GLY A 576 -35.78 2.75 14.00
N LYS A 577 -35.81 4.04 14.38
CA LYS A 577 -36.00 4.51 15.76
C LYS A 577 -37.38 4.13 16.32
N GLU A 578 -38.45 4.36 15.56
CA GLU A 578 -39.83 4.03 15.94
C GLU A 578 -40.04 2.54 16.19
N TYR A 579 -39.63 1.68 15.25
CA TYR A 579 -39.82 0.24 15.40
C TYR A 579 -38.93 -0.36 16.49
N THR A 580 -37.72 0.16 16.69
CA THR A 580 -36.88 -0.22 17.84
C THR A 580 -37.57 0.15 19.16
N ARG A 581 -38.22 1.32 19.25
CA ARG A 581 -39.00 1.73 20.42
C ARG A 581 -40.21 0.81 20.65
N MET A 582 -40.96 0.48 19.60
CA MET A 582 -42.09 -0.46 19.69
C MET A 582 -41.67 -1.88 20.09
N MET A 583 -40.50 -2.36 19.64
CA MET A 583 -39.99 -3.69 20.00
C MET A 583 -39.69 -3.87 21.49
N LYS A 584 -39.43 -2.78 22.24
CA LYS A 584 -39.25 -2.86 23.71
C LYS A 584 -40.48 -3.46 24.42
N PHE A 585 -41.68 -3.28 23.86
CA PHE A 585 -42.94 -3.77 24.41
C PHE A 585 -43.43 -5.08 23.74
N GLY A 586 -42.59 -5.77 22.97
CA GLY A 586 -42.95 -7.03 22.34
C GLY A 586 -43.12 -8.15 23.37
N ASP A 587 -44.33 -8.69 23.51
CA ASP A 587 -44.68 -9.80 24.41
C ASP A 587 -44.18 -11.18 23.95
N SER A 588 -44.07 -11.38 22.64
CA SER A 588 -43.94 -12.71 22.04
C SER A 588 -43.04 -12.72 20.81
N LEU A 589 -42.51 -13.90 20.47
CA LEU A 589 -41.73 -14.12 19.24
C LEU A 589 -42.53 -13.75 17.98
N TYR A 590 -43.84 -14.04 17.96
CA TYR A 590 -44.70 -13.69 16.83
C TYR A 590 -44.83 -12.17 16.66
N ARG A 591 -45.15 -11.44 17.75
CA ARG A 591 -45.28 -9.98 17.71
C ARG A 591 -43.97 -9.31 17.29
N CYS A 592 -42.83 -9.73 17.84
CA CYS A 592 -41.52 -9.21 17.45
C CYS A 592 -41.17 -9.53 15.98
N LYS A 593 -41.48 -10.75 15.50
CA LYS A 593 -41.28 -11.15 14.10
C LYS A 593 -42.14 -10.30 13.14
N MET A 594 -43.38 -9.97 13.52
CA MET A 594 -44.26 -9.10 12.72
C MET A 594 -43.78 -7.65 12.72
N LEU A 595 -43.40 -7.09 13.88
CA LEU A 595 -42.80 -5.75 13.96
C LEU A 595 -41.56 -5.64 13.07
N LYS A 596 -40.68 -6.65 13.06
CA LYS A 596 -39.51 -6.70 12.19
C LYS A 596 -39.87 -6.77 10.71
N ARG A 597 -40.89 -7.55 10.32
CA ARG A 597 -41.37 -7.59 8.92
C ARG A 597 -41.93 -6.23 8.49
N ALA A 598 -42.71 -5.57 9.33
CA ALA A 598 -43.27 -4.25 9.07
C ALA A 598 -42.19 -3.16 8.95
N ALA A 599 -41.21 -3.16 9.85
CA ALA A 599 -40.07 -2.23 9.80
C ALA A 599 -39.27 -2.34 8.49
N LEU A 600 -38.79 -3.55 8.18
CA LEU A 600 -38.01 -3.81 6.95
C LEU A 600 -38.85 -3.53 5.70
N GLY A 601 -40.14 -3.90 5.70
CA GLY A 601 -41.06 -3.62 4.61
C GLY A 601 -41.27 -2.12 4.36
N ARG A 602 -41.43 -1.31 5.41
CA ARG A 602 -41.51 0.16 5.30
C ARG A 602 -40.21 0.77 4.79
N MET A 603 -39.06 0.34 5.30
CA MET A 603 -37.74 0.79 4.81
C MET A 603 -37.55 0.49 3.32
N VAL A 604 -37.85 -0.75 2.89
CA VAL A 604 -37.81 -1.14 1.47
C VAL A 604 -38.81 -0.33 0.64
N LYS A 605 -40.01 -0.06 1.16
CA LYS A 605 -41.01 0.75 0.44
C LYS A 605 -40.52 2.19 0.22
N ILE A 606 -39.88 2.81 1.22
CA ILE A 606 -39.25 4.14 1.10
C ILE A 606 -38.19 4.14 0.01
N ILE A 607 -37.28 3.16 -0.01
CA ILE A 607 -36.23 3.04 -1.04
C ILE A 607 -36.86 2.84 -2.43
N SER A 608 -37.84 1.92 -2.56
CA SER A 608 -38.50 1.61 -3.84
C SER A 608 -39.28 2.79 -4.44
N ARG A 609 -39.71 3.75 -3.60
CA ARG A 609 -40.40 4.97 -4.06
C ARG A 609 -39.45 5.88 -4.85
N GLN A 610 -38.16 5.95 -4.50
CA GLN A 610 -37.18 6.81 -5.16
C GLN A 610 -36.51 6.17 -6.39
N LYS A 611 -37.16 5.18 -7.03
CA LYS A 611 -36.60 4.44 -8.18
C LYS A 611 -36.18 5.37 -9.33
N GLN A 612 -37.01 6.37 -9.66
CA GLN A 612 -36.73 7.32 -10.74
C GLN A 612 -35.48 8.16 -10.46
N SER A 613 -35.35 8.70 -9.24
CA SER A 613 -34.24 9.53 -8.80
C SER A 613 -32.91 8.75 -8.84
N PHE A 614 -32.90 7.47 -8.47
CA PHE A 614 -31.70 6.62 -8.58
C PHE A 614 -31.32 6.30 -10.05
N VAL A 615 -32.30 6.08 -10.94
CA VAL A 615 -32.04 5.84 -12.37
C VAL A 615 -31.43 7.09 -13.01
N TYR A 616 -32.03 8.27 -12.78
CA TYR A 616 -31.50 9.54 -13.27
C TYR A 616 -30.09 9.81 -12.71
N LEU A 617 -29.88 9.72 -11.39
CA LEU A 617 -28.56 9.98 -10.82
C LEU A 617 -27.49 9.01 -11.30
N GLU A 618 -27.80 7.73 -11.55
CA GLU A 618 -26.84 6.80 -12.14
C GLU A 618 -26.49 7.17 -13.60
N GLN A 619 -27.46 7.66 -14.40
CA GLN A 619 -27.18 8.20 -15.73
C GLN A 619 -26.27 9.45 -15.65
N VAL A 620 -26.58 10.40 -14.76
CA VAL A 620 -25.74 11.59 -14.51
C VAL A 620 -24.33 11.17 -14.07
N ARG A 621 -24.19 10.22 -13.14
CA ARG A 621 -22.89 9.71 -12.67
C ARG A 621 -22.06 9.11 -13.80
N GLN A 622 -22.67 8.33 -14.69
CA GLN A 622 -22.00 7.73 -15.84
C GLN A 622 -21.55 8.76 -16.86
N HIS A 623 -22.32 9.84 -17.08
CA HIS A 623 -21.94 10.91 -17.98
C HIS A 623 -20.88 11.85 -17.38
N LEU A 624 -21.03 12.26 -16.11
CA LEU A 624 -20.02 13.02 -15.36
C LEU A 624 -18.65 12.32 -15.37
N SER A 625 -18.62 10.98 -15.24
CA SER A 625 -17.39 10.18 -15.29
C SER A 625 -16.66 10.20 -16.64
N ARG A 626 -17.26 10.76 -17.70
CA ARG A 626 -16.66 10.89 -19.04
C ARG A 626 -16.24 12.33 -19.38
N LEU A 627 -16.67 13.32 -18.59
CA LEU A 627 -16.30 14.71 -18.85
C LEU A 627 -14.78 14.92 -18.66
N PRO A 628 -14.13 15.72 -19.50
CA PRO A 628 -12.71 16.02 -19.35
C PRO A 628 -12.48 16.90 -18.11
N SER A 629 -11.33 16.71 -17.45
CA SER A 629 -10.89 17.56 -16.34
C SER A 629 -10.33 18.88 -16.87
N ILE A 630 -11.10 19.96 -16.73
CA ILE A 630 -10.72 21.33 -17.11
C ILE A 630 -10.37 22.15 -15.87
N ASP A 631 -9.27 22.90 -15.89
CA ASP A 631 -8.98 23.86 -14.81
C ASP A 631 -9.20 25.29 -15.32
N PRO A 632 -10.30 25.97 -14.91
CA PRO A 632 -10.67 27.29 -15.41
C PRO A 632 -9.66 28.39 -15.05
N ASN A 633 -8.80 28.15 -14.04
CA ASN A 633 -7.77 29.08 -13.60
C ASN A 633 -6.43 28.89 -14.32
N THR A 634 -6.22 27.78 -15.03
CA THR A 634 -4.96 27.51 -15.74
C THR A 634 -4.84 28.29 -17.06
N ARG A 635 -3.71 28.15 -17.75
CA ARG A 635 -3.47 28.79 -19.05
C ARG A 635 -4.17 27.96 -20.11
N THR A 636 -5.21 28.55 -20.69
CA THR A 636 -6.10 27.85 -21.60
C THR A 636 -6.18 28.60 -22.93
N LEU A 637 -6.18 27.84 -24.02
CA LEU A 637 -6.44 28.28 -25.38
C LEU A 637 -7.80 27.68 -25.77
N ILE A 638 -8.77 28.50 -26.17
CA ILE A 638 -10.06 28.03 -26.68
C ILE A 638 -10.08 28.21 -28.19
N ILE A 639 -10.36 27.13 -28.93
CA ILE A 639 -10.53 27.15 -30.39
C ILE A 639 -12.03 27.19 -30.68
N CYS A 640 -12.50 28.27 -31.31
CA CYS A 640 -13.90 28.50 -31.67
C CYS A 640 -14.05 28.88 -33.16
N GLY A 641 -15.30 29.00 -33.62
CA GLY A 641 -15.66 29.15 -35.04
C GLY A 641 -16.75 28.18 -35.46
N PHE A 642 -17.13 28.24 -36.74
CA PHE A 642 -18.19 27.43 -37.35
C PHE A 642 -17.92 25.91 -37.30
N PRO A 643 -18.94 25.06 -37.55
CA PRO A 643 -18.71 23.66 -37.93
C PRO A 643 -17.80 23.54 -39.16
N ASN A 644 -17.14 22.40 -39.34
CA ASN A 644 -16.36 22.05 -40.55
C ASN A 644 -15.18 22.96 -40.96
N VAL A 645 -14.88 24.06 -40.25
CA VAL A 645 -13.71 24.93 -40.52
C VAL A 645 -12.36 24.32 -40.16
N GLY A 646 -12.33 23.15 -39.51
CA GLY A 646 -11.10 22.40 -39.19
C GLY A 646 -10.55 22.55 -37.76
N LYS A 647 -11.34 23.03 -36.79
CA LYS A 647 -10.94 23.19 -35.38
C LYS A 647 -10.42 21.90 -34.74
N SER A 648 -11.16 20.80 -34.90
CA SER A 648 -10.79 19.47 -34.39
C SER A 648 -9.55 18.89 -35.10
N SER A 649 -9.29 19.28 -36.35
CA SER A 649 -8.03 18.97 -37.03
C SER A 649 -6.86 19.76 -36.42
N LEU A 650 -7.08 21.04 -36.11
CA LEU A 650 -6.05 21.93 -35.54
C LEU A 650 -5.61 21.47 -34.14
N ILE A 651 -6.52 21.05 -33.26
CA ILE A 651 -6.17 20.50 -31.93
C ILE A 651 -5.35 19.19 -32.04
N ASN A 652 -5.65 18.32 -33.01
CA ASN A 652 -4.88 17.10 -33.28
C ASN A 652 -3.47 17.37 -33.85
N LYS A 653 -3.24 18.55 -34.44
CA LYS A 653 -1.89 19.00 -34.88
C LYS A 653 -1.13 19.75 -33.77
N LEU A 654 -1.82 20.52 -32.94
CA LEU A 654 -1.23 21.28 -31.83
C LEU A 654 -0.91 20.42 -30.60
N THR A 655 -1.67 19.35 -30.38
CA THR A 655 -1.64 18.53 -29.16
C THR A 655 -1.60 17.03 -29.50
N ARG A 656 -1.44 16.18 -28.49
CA ARG A 656 -1.56 14.72 -28.62
C ARG A 656 -2.98 14.20 -28.36
N ALA A 657 -4.00 15.04 -28.54
CA ALA A 657 -5.38 14.60 -28.47
C ALA A 657 -5.79 13.97 -29.81
N ASP A 658 -6.55 12.87 -29.74
CA ASP A 658 -7.17 12.24 -30.90
C ASP A 658 -8.66 12.57 -30.91
N VAL A 659 -9.04 13.70 -31.50
CA VAL A 659 -10.44 14.10 -31.71
C VAL A 659 -10.91 13.59 -33.07
N GLU A 660 -12.11 13.01 -33.15
CA GLU A 660 -12.67 12.53 -34.42
C GLU A 660 -12.97 13.68 -35.39
N VAL A 661 -12.38 13.62 -36.59
CA VAL A 661 -12.61 14.57 -37.69
C VAL A 661 -13.42 13.88 -38.77
N GLN A 662 -14.61 14.40 -39.05
CA GLN A 662 -15.52 13.92 -40.10
C GLN A 662 -16.11 15.15 -40.84
N PRO A 663 -16.56 15.03 -42.10
CA PRO A 663 -16.87 16.19 -42.94
C PRO A 663 -18.27 16.80 -42.71
N TYR A 664 -19.06 16.30 -41.75
CA TYR A 664 -20.41 16.78 -41.45
C TYR A 664 -20.44 17.54 -40.12
N ALA A 665 -21.34 18.51 -39.98
CA ALA A 665 -21.44 19.34 -38.78
C ALA A 665 -21.72 18.55 -37.49
N PHE A 666 -21.28 19.09 -36.34
CA PHE A 666 -21.45 18.48 -35.00
C PHE A 666 -20.72 17.15 -34.78
N THR A 667 -19.52 16.98 -35.36
CA THR A 667 -18.60 15.88 -35.00
C THR A 667 -18.29 15.86 -33.50
N THR A 668 -17.93 17.02 -32.93
CA THR A 668 -17.73 17.23 -31.51
C THR A 668 -19.04 17.69 -30.86
N LYS A 669 -19.62 16.84 -30.00
CA LYS A 669 -20.85 17.14 -29.23
C LYS A 669 -20.59 17.59 -27.78
N SER A 670 -19.32 17.54 -27.37
CA SER A 670 -18.82 17.91 -26.05
C SER A 670 -17.51 18.66 -26.20
N LEU A 671 -17.15 19.45 -25.19
CA LEU A 671 -15.82 20.06 -25.10
C LEU A 671 -14.74 18.96 -25.05
N TYR A 672 -13.69 19.09 -25.87
CA TYR A 672 -12.50 18.25 -25.80
C TYR A 672 -11.31 19.04 -25.27
N VAL A 673 -10.39 18.36 -24.58
CA VAL A 673 -9.18 18.99 -24.02
C VAL A 673 -7.93 18.26 -24.49
N GLY A 674 -7.07 19.00 -25.18
CA GLY A 674 -5.71 18.63 -25.49
C GLY A 674 -4.73 19.34 -24.56
N HIS A 675 -3.53 18.79 -24.43
CA HIS A 675 -2.43 19.41 -23.69
C HIS A 675 -1.23 19.63 -24.61
N MET A 676 -0.60 20.79 -24.46
CA MET A 676 0.67 21.15 -25.10
C MET A 676 1.59 21.82 -24.10
N ASP A 677 2.90 21.76 -24.34
CA ASP A 677 3.91 22.44 -23.54
C ASP A 677 4.57 23.56 -24.38
N TYR A 678 4.62 24.78 -23.86
CA TYR A 678 5.19 25.96 -24.52
C TYR A 678 5.85 26.87 -23.49
N LYS A 679 7.07 27.37 -23.79
CA LYS A 679 7.96 28.10 -22.85
C LYS A 679 8.11 27.40 -21.49
N TYR A 680 8.26 26.07 -21.50
CA TYR A 680 8.35 25.19 -20.32
C TYR A 680 7.12 25.22 -19.39
N LEU A 681 5.99 25.73 -19.88
CA LEU A 681 4.71 25.77 -19.18
C LEU A 681 3.75 24.81 -19.86
N ARG A 682 2.91 24.13 -19.07
CA ARG A 682 1.79 23.35 -19.60
C ARG A 682 0.60 24.25 -19.89
N TRP A 683 -0.04 23.98 -21.04
CA TRP A 683 -1.22 24.66 -21.54
C TRP A 683 -2.36 23.66 -21.77
N GLN A 684 -3.59 24.11 -21.57
CA GLN A 684 -4.79 23.39 -21.95
C GLN A 684 -5.31 23.99 -23.27
N VAL A 685 -5.63 23.15 -24.25
CA VAL A 685 -6.27 23.55 -25.50
C VAL A 685 -7.65 22.94 -25.50
N ILE A 686 -8.69 23.77 -25.53
CA ILE A 686 -10.08 23.33 -25.56
C ILE A 686 -10.62 23.49 -26.97
N ASP A 687 -11.07 22.39 -27.57
CA ASP A 687 -11.87 22.43 -28.80
C ASP A 687 -13.35 22.58 -28.41
N THR A 688 -14.01 23.62 -28.94
CA THR A 688 -15.44 23.82 -28.73
C THR A 688 -16.23 23.23 -29.91
N PRO A 689 -17.46 22.74 -29.67
CA PRO A 689 -18.38 22.46 -30.77
C PRO A 689 -18.55 23.69 -31.69
N GLY A 690 -18.95 23.44 -32.93
CA GLY A 690 -19.37 24.52 -33.84
C GLY A 690 -20.44 25.38 -33.18
N ILE A 691 -20.29 26.70 -33.26
CA ILE A 691 -21.30 27.67 -32.83
C ILE A 691 -21.99 28.17 -34.10
N LEU A 692 -23.32 28.22 -34.11
CA LEU A 692 -24.10 28.86 -35.16
C LEU A 692 -24.65 30.22 -34.68
N ASP A 693 -25.00 31.07 -35.65
CA ASP A 693 -25.52 32.41 -35.38
C ASP A 693 -27.04 32.38 -35.12
N GLN A 694 -27.39 31.91 -33.92
CA GLN A 694 -28.75 31.92 -33.39
C GLN A 694 -28.84 32.84 -32.15
N PRO A 695 -29.99 33.47 -31.86
CA PRO A 695 -30.18 34.23 -30.63
C PRO A 695 -29.97 33.32 -29.40
N LEU A 696 -29.44 33.88 -28.31
CA LEU A 696 -28.99 33.12 -27.12
C LEU A 696 -30.08 32.21 -26.51
N GLU A 697 -31.35 32.56 -26.69
CA GLU A 697 -32.51 31.84 -26.13
C GLU A 697 -32.87 30.56 -26.90
N GLU A 698 -32.47 30.45 -28.17
CA GLU A 698 -32.79 29.31 -29.04
C GLU A 698 -31.63 28.31 -29.21
N ARG A 699 -30.46 28.61 -28.63
CA ARG A 699 -29.23 27.82 -28.83
C ARG A 699 -29.31 26.43 -28.23
N ASN A 700 -28.70 25.47 -28.93
CA ASN A 700 -28.69 24.08 -28.51
C ASN A 700 -27.85 23.88 -27.24
N THR A 701 -28.15 22.82 -26.47
CA THR A 701 -27.36 22.44 -25.27
C THR A 701 -25.88 22.19 -25.57
N ILE A 702 -25.53 21.83 -26.81
CA ILE A 702 -24.16 21.68 -27.30
C ILE A 702 -23.47 23.04 -27.44
N GLU A 703 -24.15 24.04 -28.01
CA GLU A 703 -23.62 25.39 -28.21
C GLU A 703 -23.53 26.16 -26.89
N MET A 704 -24.49 25.95 -25.99
CA MET A 704 -24.46 26.48 -24.64
C MET A 704 -23.22 26.01 -23.86
N GLN A 705 -22.70 24.79 -24.07
CA GLN A 705 -21.42 24.37 -23.48
C GLN A 705 -20.24 25.21 -23.99
N ALA A 706 -20.19 25.54 -25.28
CA ALA A 706 -19.16 26.40 -25.84
C ALA A 706 -19.23 27.82 -25.27
N ILE A 707 -20.44 28.35 -25.10
CA ILE A 707 -20.68 29.67 -24.49
C ILE A 707 -20.26 29.67 -23.01
N THR A 708 -20.58 28.63 -22.25
CA THR A 708 -20.15 28.50 -20.83
C THR A 708 -18.63 28.45 -20.69
N ALA A 709 -17.94 27.76 -21.61
CA ALA A 709 -16.48 27.79 -21.66
C ALA A 709 -15.95 29.18 -22.03
N LEU A 710 -16.51 29.81 -23.07
CA LEU A 710 -16.14 31.15 -23.52
C LEU A 710 -16.46 32.26 -22.51
N ALA A 711 -17.45 32.09 -21.63
CA ALA A 711 -17.74 33.02 -20.56
C ALA A 711 -16.75 32.86 -19.39
N HIS A 712 -16.71 31.69 -18.76
CA HIS A 712 -16.05 31.51 -17.45
C HIS A 712 -14.54 31.28 -17.49
N ILE A 713 -14.00 30.74 -18.59
CA ILE A 713 -12.59 30.34 -18.63
C ILE A 713 -11.71 31.53 -19.00
N HIS A 714 -10.64 31.76 -18.24
CA HIS A 714 -9.68 32.85 -18.48
C HIS A 714 -8.61 32.42 -19.50
N SER A 715 -8.94 32.56 -20.78
CA SER A 715 -8.22 31.98 -21.91
C SER A 715 -7.84 32.98 -22.99
N ALA A 716 -6.88 32.60 -23.84
CA ALA A 716 -6.79 33.15 -25.20
C ALA A 716 -7.85 32.48 -26.08
N VAL A 717 -8.47 33.25 -26.96
CA VAL A 717 -9.49 32.77 -27.89
C VAL A 717 -8.92 32.82 -29.31
N VAL A 718 -8.95 31.67 -29.99
CA VAL A 718 -8.56 31.52 -31.39
C VAL A 718 -9.82 31.24 -32.19
N TYR A 719 -10.25 32.22 -32.97
CA TYR A 719 -11.40 32.09 -33.86
C TYR A 719 -10.93 31.61 -35.23
N ILE A 720 -11.44 30.47 -35.68
CA ILE A 720 -11.08 29.87 -36.97
C ILE A 720 -12.13 30.21 -38.02
N MET A 721 -11.68 30.83 -39.11
CA MET A 721 -12.46 31.10 -40.33
C MET A 721 -11.94 30.20 -41.46
N ASP A 722 -12.81 29.84 -42.40
CA ASP A 722 -12.50 29.09 -43.61
C ASP A 722 -12.56 30.04 -44.83
N ILE A 723 -11.40 30.30 -45.45
CA ILE A 723 -11.31 31.17 -46.65
C ILE A 723 -11.99 30.51 -47.86
N SER A 724 -11.96 29.18 -47.94
CA SER A 724 -12.36 28.40 -49.11
C SER A 724 -13.87 28.17 -49.23
N GLU A 725 -14.65 28.61 -48.23
CA GLU A 725 -16.12 28.45 -48.12
C GLU A 725 -16.62 26.99 -48.14
N GLN A 726 -15.69 26.02 -48.09
CA GLN A 726 -15.99 24.58 -47.99
C GLN A 726 -16.75 24.19 -46.71
N CYS A 727 -16.78 25.05 -45.69
CA CYS A 727 -17.59 24.85 -44.48
C CYS A 727 -19.11 25.02 -44.69
N HIS A 728 -19.56 25.34 -45.91
CA HIS A 728 -20.94 25.66 -46.33
C HIS A 728 -21.48 27.02 -45.87
N TYR A 729 -20.64 27.85 -45.23
CA TYR A 729 -20.98 29.21 -44.80
C TYR A 729 -20.06 30.23 -45.47
N GLY A 730 -20.65 31.33 -45.93
CA GLY A 730 -19.93 32.42 -46.61
C GLY A 730 -19.02 33.19 -45.64
N LEU A 731 -18.00 33.87 -46.17
CA LEU A 731 -17.09 34.66 -45.32
C LEU A 731 -17.82 35.79 -44.54
N GLU A 732 -18.88 36.35 -45.12
CA GLU A 732 -19.73 37.36 -44.47
C GLU A 732 -20.42 36.81 -43.21
N GLU A 733 -21.09 35.66 -43.32
CA GLU A 733 -21.73 34.97 -42.20
C GLU A 733 -20.71 34.62 -41.10
N GLN A 734 -19.48 34.25 -41.51
CA GLN A 734 -18.38 33.96 -40.60
C GLN A 734 -17.92 35.18 -39.78
N ILE A 735 -18.05 36.39 -40.34
CA ILE A 735 -17.76 37.66 -39.68
C ILE A 735 -18.95 38.11 -38.82
N THR A 736 -20.19 37.96 -39.28
CA THR A 736 -21.40 38.28 -38.50
C THR A 736 -21.43 37.51 -37.18
N LEU A 737 -21.14 36.20 -37.19
CA LEU A 737 -21.02 35.42 -35.96
C LEU A 737 -19.90 35.94 -35.05
N PHE A 738 -18.75 36.32 -35.62
CA PHE A 738 -17.63 36.86 -34.83
C PHE A 738 -18.03 38.16 -34.12
N GLU A 739 -18.79 39.03 -34.78
CA GLU A 739 -19.34 40.24 -34.18
C GLU A 739 -20.42 39.93 -33.13
N SER A 740 -21.28 38.94 -33.37
CA SER A 740 -22.35 38.55 -32.42
C SER A 740 -21.79 37.95 -31.12
N ILE A 741 -20.68 37.22 -31.17
CA ILE A 741 -20.00 36.66 -29.99
C ILE A 741 -18.94 37.60 -29.38
N ARG A 742 -18.57 38.70 -30.04
CA ARG A 742 -17.58 39.70 -29.58
C ARG A 742 -17.77 40.16 -28.12
N PRO A 743 -19.00 40.36 -27.59
CA PRO A 743 -19.19 40.73 -26.18
C PRO A 743 -18.67 39.69 -25.16
N LEU A 744 -18.54 38.42 -25.54
CA LEU A 744 -18.00 37.36 -24.68
C LEU A 744 -16.46 37.42 -24.56
N PHE A 745 -15.79 38.20 -25.40
CA PHE A 745 -14.34 38.31 -25.46
C PHE A 745 -13.75 39.45 -24.61
N VAL A 746 -14.58 40.16 -23.85
CA VAL A 746 -14.12 41.23 -22.95
C VAL A 746 -13.06 40.68 -21.98
N ASN A 747 -11.91 41.37 -21.91
CA ASN A 747 -10.72 41.00 -21.16
C ASN A 747 -9.96 39.73 -21.64
N LYS A 748 -10.24 39.22 -22.84
CA LYS A 748 -9.56 38.03 -23.40
C LYS A 748 -8.78 38.39 -24.67
N PRO A 749 -7.52 37.92 -24.84
CA PRO A 749 -6.81 38.11 -26.09
C PRO A 749 -7.43 37.23 -27.18
N VAL A 750 -7.83 37.86 -28.29
CA VAL A 750 -8.47 37.19 -29.44
C VAL A 750 -7.52 37.22 -30.63
N LEU A 751 -7.44 36.10 -31.35
CA LEU A 751 -6.67 35.94 -32.57
C LEU A 751 -7.52 35.23 -33.63
N ILE A 752 -7.31 35.55 -34.91
CA ILE A 752 -8.07 34.98 -36.02
C ILE A 752 -7.16 34.09 -36.87
N GLY A 753 -7.52 32.81 -37.00
CA GLY A 753 -6.86 31.85 -37.86
C GLY A 753 -7.66 31.63 -39.14
N LEU A 754 -7.12 32.06 -40.28
CA LEU A 754 -7.67 31.82 -41.61
C LEU A 754 -7.18 30.44 -42.10
N ASN A 755 -8.04 29.42 -42.04
CA ASN A 755 -7.69 28.04 -42.37
C ASN A 755 -7.97 27.70 -43.86
N LYS A 756 -7.42 26.55 -44.30
CA LYS A 756 -7.51 25.99 -45.66
C LYS A 756 -6.83 26.83 -46.74
N VAL A 757 -5.73 27.49 -46.38
CA VAL A 757 -4.87 28.29 -47.28
C VAL A 757 -4.23 27.44 -48.40
N ASP A 758 -4.19 26.11 -48.22
CA ASP A 758 -3.81 25.14 -49.24
C ASP A 758 -4.80 25.03 -50.41
N VAL A 759 -6.05 25.48 -50.22
CA VAL A 759 -7.09 25.50 -51.26
C VAL A 759 -7.21 26.87 -51.91
N LEU A 760 -7.18 27.95 -51.13
CA LEU A 760 -7.32 29.34 -51.60
C LEU A 760 -6.48 30.28 -50.73
N ARG A 761 -5.60 31.07 -51.34
CA ARG A 761 -4.69 31.97 -50.61
C ARG A 761 -5.32 33.34 -50.35
N LYS A 762 -4.84 34.07 -49.33
CA LYS A 762 -5.31 35.45 -48.99
C LYS A 762 -5.18 36.40 -50.19
N GLU A 763 -4.21 36.18 -51.08
CA GLU A 763 -3.94 37.00 -52.27
C GLU A 763 -4.92 36.75 -53.43
N GLU A 764 -5.60 35.59 -53.46
CA GLU A 764 -6.49 35.15 -54.55
C GLU A 764 -7.97 35.51 -54.28
N LEU A 765 -8.24 36.19 -53.16
CA LEU A 765 -9.57 36.63 -52.74
C LEU A 765 -10.09 37.81 -53.57
N SER A 766 -11.41 37.90 -53.72
CA SER A 766 -12.05 39.08 -54.31
C SER A 766 -11.81 40.34 -53.46
N GLU A 767 -11.76 41.50 -54.11
CA GLU A 767 -11.51 42.78 -53.43
C GLU A 767 -12.53 43.11 -52.34
N GLU A 768 -13.77 42.64 -52.48
CA GLU A 768 -14.84 42.79 -51.49
C GLU A 768 -14.54 41.99 -50.22
N LYS A 769 -14.19 40.70 -50.36
CA LYS A 769 -13.78 39.85 -49.24
C LYS A 769 -12.51 40.38 -48.57
N LEU A 770 -11.56 40.91 -49.34
CA LEU A 770 -10.36 41.58 -48.81
C LEU A 770 -10.69 42.85 -48.01
N LYS A 771 -11.70 43.64 -48.40
CA LYS A 771 -12.16 44.81 -47.63
C LYS A 771 -12.77 44.38 -46.29
N LEU A 772 -13.57 43.31 -46.28
CA LEU A 772 -14.15 42.74 -45.05
C LEU A 772 -13.05 42.26 -44.07
N LEU A 773 -12.05 41.52 -44.56
CA LEU A 773 -10.94 41.07 -43.71
C LEU A 773 -10.11 42.25 -43.17
N LYS A 774 -9.84 43.27 -44.00
CA LYS A 774 -9.15 44.50 -43.57
C LYS A 774 -9.89 45.23 -42.46
N ALA A 775 -11.22 45.34 -42.54
CA ALA A 775 -12.02 45.98 -41.49
C ALA A 775 -11.88 45.28 -40.12
N VAL A 776 -11.69 43.95 -40.10
CA VAL A 776 -11.45 43.17 -38.89
C VAL A 776 -9.99 43.30 -38.40
N GLU A 777 -9.03 43.38 -39.33
CA GLU A 777 -7.61 43.61 -39.06
C GLU A 777 -7.39 45.02 -38.46
N ASP A 778 -8.03 46.05 -39.02
CA ASP A 778 -8.06 47.45 -38.55
C ASP A 778 -8.73 47.60 -37.16
N ALA A 779 -9.65 46.70 -36.81
CA ALA A 779 -10.25 46.63 -35.48
C ALA A 779 -9.29 46.09 -34.39
N GLY A 780 -8.05 45.75 -34.75
CA GLY A 780 -6.98 45.35 -33.84
C GLY A 780 -6.83 43.84 -33.62
N PHE A 781 -7.52 43.01 -34.40
CA PHE A 781 -7.46 41.55 -34.30
C PHE A 781 -6.41 40.98 -35.27
N PRO A 782 -5.33 40.33 -34.79
CA PRO A 782 -4.29 39.80 -35.67
C PRO A 782 -4.81 38.58 -36.43
N MET A 783 -4.50 38.54 -37.73
CA MET A 783 -4.93 37.48 -38.64
C MET A 783 -3.74 36.63 -39.10
N PHE A 784 -3.88 35.30 -39.01
CA PHE A 784 -2.85 34.35 -39.43
C PHE A 784 -3.39 33.40 -40.49
N SER A 785 -2.70 33.31 -41.63
CA SER A 785 -2.92 32.27 -42.65
C SER A 785 -2.39 30.92 -42.14
N ILE A 786 -3.25 29.92 -41.99
CA ILE A 786 -2.90 28.58 -41.51
C ILE A 786 -3.41 27.49 -42.47
N SER A 787 -2.74 26.33 -42.47
CA SER A 787 -3.29 25.11 -43.06
C SER A 787 -3.00 23.89 -42.17
N THR A 788 -4.04 23.15 -41.83
CA THR A 788 -3.92 21.86 -41.13
C THR A 788 -3.32 20.73 -42.00
N VAL A 789 -3.19 20.96 -43.32
CA VAL A 789 -2.63 20.00 -44.28
C VAL A 789 -1.13 20.22 -44.46
N THR A 790 -0.71 21.44 -44.81
CA THR A 790 0.72 21.79 -44.99
C THR A 790 1.46 22.05 -43.68
N LEU A 791 0.72 22.26 -42.58
CA LEU A 791 1.21 22.65 -41.25
C LEU A 791 1.80 24.08 -41.16
N GLU A 792 1.65 24.87 -42.22
CA GLU A 792 2.08 26.27 -42.28
C GLU A 792 1.25 27.16 -41.34
N GLY A 793 1.90 28.15 -40.72
CA GLY A 793 1.28 29.17 -39.84
C GLY A 793 0.74 28.69 -38.48
N ILE A 794 0.51 27.38 -38.29
CA ILE A 794 -0.05 26.80 -37.05
C ILE A 794 0.77 27.18 -35.82
N MET A 795 2.09 27.05 -35.92
CA MET A 795 3.00 27.27 -34.80
C MET A 795 3.10 28.76 -34.43
N ASP A 796 3.01 29.65 -35.41
CA ASP A 796 3.11 31.10 -35.21
C ASP A 796 1.83 31.63 -34.53
N LEU A 797 0.65 31.24 -35.03
CA LEU A 797 -0.64 31.49 -34.38
C LEU A 797 -0.65 31.02 -32.93
N ARG A 798 -0.14 29.80 -32.67
CA ARG A 798 -0.01 29.25 -31.30
C ARG A 798 0.92 30.08 -30.42
N ASN A 799 2.10 30.45 -30.93
CA ASN A 799 3.10 31.19 -30.18
C ASN A 799 2.56 32.57 -29.77
N GLU A 800 1.99 33.31 -30.71
CA GLU A 800 1.40 34.64 -30.46
C GLU A 800 0.23 34.55 -29.48
N ALA A 801 -0.66 33.57 -29.64
CA ALA A 801 -1.79 33.37 -28.72
C ALA A 801 -1.34 33.08 -27.28
N CYS A 802 -0.28 32.27 -27.13
CA CYS A 802 0.30 31.98 -25.82
C CYS A 802 0.98 33.23 -25.22
N ASP A 803 1.73 33.99 -26.02
CA ASP A 803 2.48 35.13 -25.53
C ASP A 803 1.57 36.30 -25.13
N ARG A 804 0.52 36.60 -25.90
CA ARG A 804 -0.51 37.57 -25.49
C ARG A 804 -1.20 37.17 -24.18
N LEU A 805 -1.51 35.89 -23.97
CA LEU A 805 -2.07 35.45 -22.70
C LEU A 805 -1.07 35.53 -21.55
N LEU A 806 0.22 35.28 -21.81
CA LEU A 806 1.27 35.43 -20.80
C LEU A 806 1.42 36.89 -20.36
N VAL A 807 1.42 37.85 -21.28
CA VAL A 807 1.47 39.30 -20.95
C VAL A 807 0.31 39.67 -20.02
N ASN A 808 -0.94 39.46 -20.45
CA ASN A 808 -2.12 39.79 -19.64
C ASN A 808 -2.11 39.13 -18.25
N ARG A 809 -1.60 37.89 -18.16
CA ARG A 809 -1.50 37.16 -16.88
C ARG A 809 -0.31 37.56 -16.02
N ILE A 810 0.75 38.12 -16.61
CA ILE A 810 1.87 38.72 -15.88
C ILE A 810 1.40 40.06 -15.30
N ASP A 811 0.71 40.89 -16.07
CA ASP A 811 0.19 42.18 -15.60
C ASP A 811 -0.81 42.01 -14.45
N ALA A 812 -1.77 41.08 -14.59
CA ALA A 812 -2.71 40.69 -13.53
C ALA A 812 -2.02 40.05 -12.30
N LYS A 813 -0.76 39.64 -12.41
CA LYS A 813 0.04 39.10 -11.30
C LYS A 813 0.97 40.14 -10.69
N LEU A 814 1.46 41.11 -11.47
CA LEU A 814 2.24 42.25 -11.00
C LEU A 814 1.38 43.21 -10.17
N SER A 815 0.10 43.39 -10.53
CA SER A 815 -0.88 44.12 -9.71
C SER A 815 -1.23 43.42 -8.40
N SER A 816 -0.83 42.17 -8.20
CA SER A 816 -1.08 41.38 -7.00
C SER A 816 0.13 41.36 -6.06
N LYS A 817 -0.09 41.63 -4.76
CA LYS A 817 0.93 41.59 -3.67
C LYS A 817 1.67 40.24 -3.50
N LYS A 818 1.38 39.22 -4.33
CA LYS A 818 2.09 37.93 -4.36
C LYS A 818 3.41 38.01 -5.15
N SER A 819 3.61 39.04 -5.96
CA SER A 819 4.83 39.29 -6.74
C SER A 819 6.09 39.34 -5.86
N ASP A 820 6.04 40.05 -4.73
CA ASP A 820 7.18 40.31 -3.84
C ASP A 820 7.86 39.01 -3.36
N SER A 821 7.07 37.98 -3.03
CA SER A 821 7.57 36.66 -2.63
C SER A 821 8.37 35.91 -3.70
N ILE A 822 8.25 36.35 -4.96
CA ILE A 822 8.87 35.72 -6.15
C ILE A 822 10.11 36.50 -6.60
N LEU A 823 10.27 37.78 -6.23
CA LEU A 823 11.40 38.62 -6.63
C LEU A 823 12.76 37.97 -6.30
N ASN A 824 12.89 37.36 -5.12
CA ASN A 824 14.08 36.62 -4.69
C ASN A 824 14.48 35.45 -5.61
N ARG A 825 13.56 34.96 -6.47
CA ARG A 825 13.82 33.89 -7.46
C ARG A 825 14.09 34.45 -8.87
N LEU A 826 13.73 35.70 -9.13
CA LEU A 826 13.96 36.39 -10.39
C LEU A 826 15.32 37.12 -10.39
N GLN A 827 15.78 37.56 -9.22
CA GLN A 827 17.07 38.21 -9.05
C GLN A 827 18.22 37.19 -9.19
N VAL A 828 19.04 37.36 -10.23
CA VAL A 828 20.29 36.61 -10.41
C VAL A 828 21.39 37.30 -9.61
N ALA A 829 22.06 36.56 -8.71
CA ALA A 829 23.17 37.09 -7.92
C ALA A 829 24.41 37.33 -8.79
N MET A 830 24.97 38.54 -8.74
CA MET A 830 26.24 38.89 -9.40
C MET A 830 27.41 38.75 -8.41
N PRO A 831 28.54 38.12 -8.80
CA PRO A 831 29.70 38.00 -7.94
C PRO A 831 30.39 39.38 -7.74
N PRO A 832 30.86 39.72 -6.53
CA PRO A 832 31.35 41.07 -6.23
C PRO A 832 32.71 41.42 -6.86
N ASN A 833 33.56 40.42 -7.14
CA ASN A 833 34.94 40.63 -7.62
C ASN A 833 35.18 39.92 -8.96
N PRO A 834 34.97 40.59 -10.11
CA PRO A 834 35.09 39.96 -11.44
C PRO A 834 36.54 39.70 -11.89
N ASN A 835 37.54 40.34 -11.28
CA ASN A 835 38.93 40.34 -11.78
C ASN A 835 39.72 39.05 -11.49
N ASN A 836 39.18 38.09 -10.73
CA ASN A 836 39.89 36.84 -10.41
C ASN A 836 39.50 35.72 -11.39
N SER A 837 40.41 35.37 -12.30
CA SER A 837 40.20 34.40 -13.38
C SER A 837 39.88 33.00 -12.84
N ARG A 838 38.66 32.52 -13.08
CA ARG A 838 38.20 31.15 -12.77
C ARG A 838 37.48 30.53 -13.97
N PRO A 839 38.20 30.20 -15.05
CA PRO A 839 37.60 29.65 -16.26
C PRO A 839 37.02 28.24 -16.02
N PRO A 840 35.93 27.85 -16.71
CA PRO A 840 35.39 26.50 -16.61
C PRO A 840 36.36 25.48 -17.24
N PHE A 841 36.87 24.55 -16.44
CA PHE A 841 37.77 23.51 -16.92
C PHE A 841 37.00 22.38 -17.63
N ILE A 842 36.97 22.42 -18.98
CA ILE A 842 36.35 21.40 -19.83
C ILE A 842 37.45 20.62 -20.55
N PRO A 843 37.70 19.34 -20.22
CA PRO A 843 38.76 18.55 -20.86
C PRO A 843 38.62 18.46 -22.37
N GLU A 844 39.73 18.55 -23.10
CA GLU A 844 39.77 18.57 -24.56
C GLU A 844 39.11 17.33 -25.18
N ALA A 845 39.21 16.16 -24.54
CA ALA A 845 38.52 14.93 -24.96
C ALA A 845 36.98 15.07 -24.99
N VAL A 846 36.39 15.90 -24.13
CA VAL A 846 34.94 16.21 -24.14
C VAL A 846 34.61 17.20 -25.25
N GLN A 847 35.49 18.17 -25.49
CA GLN A 847 35.34 19.15 -26.58
C GLN A 847 35.39 18.44 -27.96
N ARG A 848 36.39 17.58 -28.18
CA ARG A 848 36.51 16.73 -29.38
C ARG A 848 35.29 15.82 -29.58
N LYS A 849 34.69 15.29 -28.51
CA LYS A 849 33.42 14.53 -28.59
C LYS A 849 32.24 15.41 -29.01
N ARG A 850 32.10 16.62 -28.45
CA ARG A 850 31.04 17.57 -28.84
C ARG A 850 31.16 17.99 -30.31
N MET A 851 32.37 18.29 -30.78
CA MET A 851 32.62 18.61 -32.19
C MET A 851 32.25 17.44 -33.10
N ALA A 852 32.67 16.21 -32.78
CA ALA A 852 32.33 15.02 -33.56
C ALA A 852 30.80 14.79 -33.66
N MET A 853 30.06 15.01 -32.57
CA MET A 853 28.59 14.93 -32.55
C MET A 853 27.91 16.01 -33.41
N LEU A 854 28.51 17.19 -33.56
CA LEU A 854 27.99 18.27 -34.41
C LEU A 854 28.25 18.04 -35.90
N THR A 855 29.35 17.37 -36.24
CA THR A 855 29.71 17.00 -37.62
C THR A 855 29.04 15.72 -38.14
N ASP A 856 28.16 15.11 -37.33
CA ASP A 856 27.43 13.86 -37.59
C ASP A 856 28.30 12.68 -38.08
N GLN A 857 29.61 12.72 -37.76
CA GLN A 857 30.54 11.63 -38.05
C GLN A 857 30.21 10.45 -37.14
N SER A 858 29.53 9.47 -37.72
CA SER A 858 29.04 8.24 -37.10
C SER A 858 30.16 7.32 -36.64
N LYS A 859 30.87 7.72 -35.57
CA LYS A 859 31.69 6.80 -34.80
C LYS A 859 30.80 5.66 -34.29
N GLU A 860 31.32 4.44 -34.39
CA GLU A 860 30.73 3.25 -33.78
C GLU A 860 30.35 3.57 -32.33
N ARG A 861 29.07 3.40 -32.00
CA ARG A 861 28.59 3.61 -30.65
C ARG A 861 29.19 2.53 -29.77
N LYS A 862 30.14 2.90 -28.92
CA LYS A 862 30.62 2.00 -27.86
C LYS A 862 29.41 1.46 -27.10
N LEU A 863 29.32 0.13 -27.03
CA LEU A 863 28.29 -0.54 -26.23
C LEU A 863 28.33 0.02 -24.80
N LEU A 864 27.17 0.45 -24.32
CA LEU A 864 27.02 0.88 -22.93
C LEU A 864 26.94 -0.37 -22.04
N GLU A 865 27.40 -0.28 -20.80
CA GLU A 865 27.37 -1.44 -19.89
C GLU A 865 25.94 -1.98 -19.67
N CYS A 866 24.91 -1.12 -19.78
CA CYS A 866 23.49 -1.51 -19.77
C CYS A 866 23.06 -2.34 -21.00
N GLN A 867 23.73 -2.17 -22.15
CA GLN A 867 23.52 -3.03 -23.33
C GLN A 867 24.24 -4.37 -23.15
N ILE A 868 25.44 -4.36 -22.58
CA ILE A 868 26.20 -5.58 -22.23
C ILE A 868 25.45 -6.41 -21.19
N GLU A 869 24.85 -5.77 -20.16
CA GLU A 869 23.95 -6.37 -19.18
C GLU A 869 22.70 -6.97 -19.85
N ALA A 870 22.13 -6.31 -20.86
CA ALA A 870 20.97 -6.83 -21.60
C ALA A 870 21.31 -7.98 -22.58
N GLU A 871 22.54 -8.01 -23.10
CA GLU A 871 23.05 -9.06 -23.99
C GLU A 871 23.43 -10.33 -23.21
N LEU A 872 24.06 -10.18 -22.04
CA LEU A 872 24.51 -11.29 -21.19
C LEU A 872 23.43 -11.79 -20.21
N GLY A 873 22.44 -10.95 -19.88
CA GLY A 873 21.29 -11.35 -19.06
C GLY A 873 21.70 -11.84 -17.66
N ASP A 874 21.29 -13.07 -17.31
CA ASP A 874 21.57 -13.67 -16.00
C ASP A 874 23.05 -14.08 -15.84
N ASP A 875 23.81 -14.25 -16.93
CA ASP A 875 25.26 -14.53 -16.91
C ASP A 875 26.09 -13.25 -16.68
N TYR A 876 25.45 -12.07 -16.66
CA TYR A 876 26.15 -10.81 -16.44
C TYR A 876 26.59 -10.64 -14.98
N THR A 877 27.90 -10.56 -14.77
CA THR A 877 28.49 -10.06 -13.51
C THR A 877 29.23 -8.76 -13.77
N LEU A 878 28.87 -7.70 -13.05
CA LEU A 878 29.56 -6.41 -13.13
C LEU A 878 30.97 -6.55 -12.54
N ASP A 879 31.97 -6.60 -13.41
CA ASP A 879 33.37 -6.55 -13.00
C ASP A 879 33.83 -5.10 -12.75
N LEU A 880 34.15 -4.81 -11.49
CA LEU A 880 34.66 -3.51 -11.06
C LEU A 880 36.14 -3.31 -11.45
N LYS A 881 36.91 -4.40 -11.66
CA LYS A 881 38.36 -4.36 -11.93
C LYS A 881 38.68 -4.10 -13.40
N LYS A 882 37.81 -4.52 -14.33
CA LYS A 882 37.85 -4.28 -15.79
C LYS A 882 38.41 -2.91 -16.21
N ASN A 883 38.01 -1.85 -15.51
CA ASN A 883 38.32 -0.46 -15.84
C ASN A 883 39.48 0.16 -15.03
N TYR A 884 40.21 -0.61 -14.22
CA TYR A 884 41.38 -0.12 -13.49
C TYR A 884 42.55 0.19 -14.43
N LEU A 885 43.29 1.26 -14.13
CA LEU A 885 44.48 1.71 -14.86
C LEU A 885 45.74 1.03 -14.32
N LEU A 886 45.73 -0.30 -14.34
CA LEU A 886 46.84 -1.18 -13.94
C LEU A 886 47.23 -2.10 -15.10
N PRO A 887 48.44 -2.69 -15.12
CA PRO A 887 48.77 -3.77 -16.03
C PRO A 887 47.73 -4.90 -15.95
N ASP A 888 47.31 -5.44 -17.09
CA ASP A 888 46.23 -6.44 -17.12
C ASP A 888 46.60 -7.75 -16.39
N GLU A 889 47.91 -8.04 -16.24
CA GLU A 889 48.43 -9.17 -15.45
C GLU A 889 47.98 -9.12 -13.98
N TRP A 890 48.12 -7.97 -13.32
CA TRP A 890 47.85 -7.81 -11.88
C TRP A 890 46.44 -7.30 -11.58
N LYS A 891 45.70 -6.88 -12.62
CA LYS A 891 44.36 -6.28 -12.51
C LYS A 891 43.38 -7.16 -11.71
N TYR A 892 43.50 -8.48 -11.82
CA TYR A 892 42.61 -9.44 -11.16
C TYR A 892 43.10 -9.98 -9.82
N ASP A 893 44.32 -9.63 -9.39
CA ASP A 893 44.93 -10.16 -8.17
C ASP A 893 44.10 -9.89 -6.90
N LYS A 894 44.18 -10.84 -5.97
CA LYS A 894 43.51 -10.75 -4.67
C LYS A 894 44.47 -10.06 -3.71
N ILE A 895 44.22 -8.78 -3.44
CA ILE A 895 44.92 -8.04 -2.39
C ILE A 895 44.60 -8.72 -1.04
N PRO A 896 45.59 -9.21 -0.28
CA PRO A 896 45.35 -9.70 1.06
C PRO A 896 45.05 -8.52 1.98
N GLU A 897 43.95 -8.60 2.75
CA GLU A 897 43.50 -7.49 3.61
C GLU A 897 44.02 -7.61 5.04
N ILE A 898 44.16 -8.82 5.58
CA ILE A 898 44.49 -9.10 6.99
C ILE A 898 45.62 -10.14 7.08
N TRP A 899 46.59 -9.90 7.95
CA TRP A 899 47.63 -10.85 8.36
C TRP A 899 47.71 -10.89 9.88
N GLU A 900 47.55 -12.07 10.49
CA GLU A 900 47.74 -12.32 11.93
C GLU A 900 47.11 -11.25 12.87
N GLY A 901 45.87 -10.84 12.55
CA GLY A 901 45.11 -9.87 13.35
C GLY A 901 45.33 -8.39 13.00
N HIS A 902 46.25 -8.09 12.07
CA HIS A 902 46.59 -6.74 11.61
C HIS A 902 46.09 -6.51 10.17
N ASN A 903 45.71 -5.29 9.80
CA ASN A 903 45.35 -4.98 8.42
C ASN A 903 46.61 -4.70 7.61
N ILE A 904 46.76 -5.33 6.46
CA ILE A 904 47.93 -5.12 5.57
C ILE A 904 47.93 -3.69 5.00
N ALA A 905 46.74 -3.10 4.80
CA ALA A 905 46.58 -1.73 4.32
C ALA A 905 47.29 -0.68 5.21
N ASP A 906 47.40 -0.93 6.51
CA ASP A 906 48.05 -0.02 7.47
C ASP A 906 49.58 0.00 7.31
N PHE A 907 50.15 -0.99 6.60
CA PHE A 907 51.58 -1.15 6.31
C PHE A 907 51.94 -0.87 4.85
N VAL A 908 51.02 -0.37 4.02
CA VAL A 908 51.31 -0.05 2.61
C VAL A 908 52.04 1.29 2.50
N ASP A 909 53.38 1.24 2.51
CA ASP A 909 54.27 2.36 2.22
C ASP A 909 55.26 1.99 1.10
N GLN A 910 55.57 2.95 0.22
CA GLN A 910 56.60 2.81 -0.81
C GLN A 910 58.00 2.61 -0.21
N LYS A 911 58.21 3.02 1.04
CA LYS A 911 59.50 2.96 1.75
C LYS A 911 59.59 1.90 2.86
N ILE A 912 58.62 0.98 2.94
CA ILE A 912 58.58 0.00 4.04
C ILE A 912 59.88 -0.82 4.18
N VAL A 913 60.56 -1.15 3.07
CA VAL A 913 61.84 -1.89 3.10
C VAL A 913 62.97 -1.05 3.72
N GLU A 914 63.08 0.24 3.36
CA GLU A 914 64.07 1.16 3.96
C GLU A 914 63.86 1.28 5.47
N ASN A 915 62.60 1.43 5.89
CA ASN A 915 62.21 1.54 7.30
C ASN A 915 62.49 0.23 8.06
N PHE A 916 62.18 -0.92 7.45
CA PHE A 916 62.44 -2.24 8.05
C PHE A 916 63.93 -2.51 8.23
N GLU A 917 64.76 -2.21 7.22
CA GLU A 917 66.22 -2.30 7.35
C GLU A 917 66.79 -1.41 8.45
N ALA A 918 66.21 -0.22 8.67
CA ALA A 918 66.61 0.66 9.76
C ALA A 918 66.27 0.05 11.13
N CYS A 919 65.04 -0.46 11.30
CA CYS A 919 64.64 -1.16 12.53
C CYS A 919 65.50 -2.41 12.81
N MET A 920 65.80 -3.22 11.79
CA MET A 920 66.67 -4.40 11.95
C MET A 920 68.09 -4.03 12.40
N LYS A 921 68.66 -2.94 11.86
CA LYS A 921 69.96 -2.41 12.30
C LYS A 921 69.91 -1.88 13.74
N GLU A 922 68.76 -1.35 14.19
CA GLU A 922 68.57 -0.93 15.57
C GLU A 922 68.48 -2.12 16.53
N GLU A 923 67.73 -3.18 16.18
CA GLU A 923 67.67 -4.42 16.98
C GLU A 923 69.03 -5.12 17.06
N GLU A 924 69.76 -5.23 15.95
CA GLU A 924 71.14 -5.75 15.96
C GLU A 924 72.09 -4.97 16.90
N LEU A 925 71.85 -3.68 17.11
CA LEU A 925 72.62 -2.86 18.06
C LEU A 925 72.15 -3.08 19.51
N ARG A 926 70.86 -3.35 19.74
CA ARG A 926 70.30 -3.69 21.06
C ARG A 926 70.76 -5.07 21.54
N GLU A 927 70.77 -6.07 20.66
CA GLU A 927 71.32 -7.40 20.93
C GLU A 927 72.82 -7.31 21.31
N LYS A 928 73.63 -6.60 20.51
CA LYS A 928 75.06 -6.39 20.80
C LYS A 928 75.33 -5.59 22.09
N ALA A 929 74.33 -4.88 22.61
CA ALA A 929 74.40 -4.19 23.90
C ALA A 929 74.03 -5.07 25.10
N GLY A 930 73.64 -6.34 24.89
CA GLY A 930 73.23 -7.28 25.95
C GLY A 930 71.84 -6.99 26.53
N LEU A 931 70.98 -6.24 25.82
CA LEU A 931 69.67 -5.82 26.34
C LEU A 931 68.72 -6.99 26.65
N TYR A 932 68.93 -8.13 25.97
CA TYR A 932 68.08 -9.32 26.07
C TYR A 932 68.76 -10.49 26.81
N ASP A 933 69.93 -10.26 27.41
CA ASP A 933 70.63 -11.28 28.20
C ASP A 933 70.00 -11.37 29.61
N GLU A 934 69.30 -12.47 29.91
CA GLU A 934 68.69 -12.68 31.22
C GLU A 934 69.76 -12.91 32.30
N CYS A 935 69.80 -12.02 33.29
CA CYS A 935 70.75 -12.10 34.41
C CYS A 935 70.28 -13.10 35.48
N GLU A 936 70.58 -14.38 35.29
CA GLU A 936 70.51 -15.37 36.39
C GLU A 936 71.67 -15.15 37.37
N SER A 937 71.36 -14.57 38.54
CA SER A 937 72.27 -14.52 39.69
C SER A 937 71.58 -15.08 40.94
N ASP A 938 71.71 -16.38 41.15
CA ASP A 938 71.34 -17.02 42.41
C ASP A 938 72.26 -16.53 43.53
N THR A 939 71.67 -15.88 44.54
CA THR A 939 72.31 -15.68 45.85
C THR A 939 71.31 -16.03 46.94
N ASP A 940 71.50 -17.21 47.53
CA ASP A 940 70.87 -17.62 48.78
C ASP A 940 71.26 -16.64 49.91
N ASP A 941 70.27 -16.00 50.54
CA ASP A 941 70.40 -15.49 51.91
C ASP A 941 69.03 -15.12 52.50
N GLU A 942 68.49 -15.99 53.37
CA GLU A 942 68.03 -15.61 54.72
C GLU A 942 67.50 -16.83 55.49
N SER A 943 68.34 -17.38 56.37
CA SER A 943 67.95 -18.38 57.38
C SER A 943 68.32 -17.92 58.80
N ALA A 944 67.48 -17.05 59.39
CA ALA A 944 67.47 -16.75 60.83
C ALA A 944 66.12 -16.11 61.23
N ASN A 945 65.20 -16.84 61.86
CA ASN A 945 65.11 -17.06 63.32
C ASN A 945 64.74 -15.80 64.15
N SER A 946 63.44 -15.63 64.45
CA SER A 946 62.88 -15.51 65.82
C SER A 946 61.37 -15.23 65.82
#